data_AF-A0A812Y4P1-F1
#
_entry.id   AF-A0A812Y4P1-F1
#
_cell.length_a   1.000
_cell.length_b   1.000
_cell.length_c   1.000
_cell.angle_alpha   90.00
_cell.angle_beta   90.00
_cell.angle_gamma   90.00
#
_symmetry.space_group_name_H-M   'P 1'
#
loop_
_entity.id
_entity.type
_entity.pdbx_description
1 polymer ?
#
loop_
_entity_poly.entity_id
_entity_poly.type
_entity_poly.pdbx_seq_one_letter_code
_entity_poly.pdbx_strand_id
1 'polypeptide(L)'
;MSVLQAAVLGVVEGITEYLPISSTGHLILASELMGLGETATQRSAVDTFNIVIQGGAILAVLGLYFPRVVQMCKGLIGKDSDGLKLAIRIIVAFLPAAVLGVLLNDWIESKLFNTPMVLTALALGGVFMIVIDKWKFSKHKEGEVFEEGMDLYEISLMQALMIGLLQCVAMWPGTSRSMMTIAGGVLVGLKPKRAAEFSFLLGLPTLGGATVYSLYKSVSGDGPDMFEVIGWTPIVVGLVVATISAALAVKWLVAFLTKHGLAVFGYYRLILTAVLGGAIAMGVVSLHAGDSGVNDEILEDKIEVVLLEGTHPSGTHLIEREGFHVTALHGALEGSALVEAIGRAHVVGVRSKTQLTADVLKHCERLLAVGCFCAGTNQVDLDVAASMGVPVFNSPFSNTRSVAELTLSEIIALHRRVSHRSALLHKGEWDKSADRSHEVRGRTLGIIGYGHIGSQISVLAEAVGMRVVFFDVESKLPMGNAGSVGSIDELLKVSDVVSIHVPETSDTVGMIDAKRIGLMKHGAYLINNARGSVVDLDALRVAVDAGHIAGAAVDVFPDEPAKRGESFTNVMQGAENVILTPHVGGSTIEAQEAISVDAAEKLVKFVNRGTTTGAVNVPNVDLPSQEVEGVRAHRILNFHRNVPGVLGKFHEAASSLGVNISGQYLRTVGELGYVVLDADPSGAEALKDAMDGIEESVRTRMLW
;
A
#
# COMPACT_ATOMS: atom_id res chain seq x y z
N MET A 1 -21.85 -16.95 -7.69
CA MET A 1 -21.58 -18.37 -7.39
C MET A 1 -22.89 -19.06 -7.03
N SER A 2 -23.18 -20.23 -7.60
CA SER A 2 -24.38 -21.01 -7.28
C SER A 2 -24.18 -21.93 -6.08
N VAL A 3 -25.28 -22.39 -5.46
CA VAL A 3 -25.26 -23.36 -4.36
C VAL A 3 -24.56 -24.66 -4.75
N LEU A 4 -24.73 -25.11 -6.00
CA LEU A 4 -24.08 -26.31 -6.51
C LEU A 4 -22.56 -26.12 -6.63
N GLN A 5 -22.11 -24.97 -7.15
CA GLN A 5 -20.68 -24.62 -7.24
C GLN A 5 -20.04 -24.57 -5.84
N ALA A 6 -20.72 -23.95 -4.87
CA ALA A 6 -20.26 -23.90 -3.49
C ALA A 6 -20.19 -25.30 -2.84
N ALA A 7 -21.16 -26.18 -3.12
CA ALA A 7 -21.12 -27.56 -2.66
C ALA A 7 -19.93 -28.33 -3.27
N VAL A 8 -19.65 -28.15 -4.56
CA VAL A 8 -18.49 -28.77 -5.23
C VAL A 8 -17.18 -28.30 -4.61
N LEU A 9 -16.98 -26.99 -4.44
CA LEU A 9 -15.79 -26.44 -3.76
C LEU A 9 -15.68 -26.97 -2.32
N GLY A 10 -16.80 -27.07 -1.60
CA GLY A 10 -16.84 -27.68 -0.28
C GLY A 10 -16.40 -29.14 -0.27
N VAL A 11 -16.84 -29.96 -1.23
CA VAL A 11 -16.37 -31.36 -1.36
C VAL A 11 -14.87 -31.40 -1.60
N VAL A 12 -14.39 -30.62 -2.58
CA VAL A 12 -12.98 -30.55 -2.97
C VAL A 12 -12.12 -30.16 -1.77
N GLU A 13 -12.44 -29.06 -1.11
CA GLU A 13 -11.73 -28.59 0.08
C GLU A 13 -11.71 -29.65 1.18
N GLY A 14 -12.88 -30.18 1.55
CA GLY A 14 -12.99 -31.14 2.65
C GLY A 14 -12.16 -32.41 2.41
N ILE A 15 -12.09 -32.92 1.18
CA ILE A 15 -11.23 -34.06 0.83
C ILE A 15 -9.76 -33.64 0.88
N THR A 16 -9.42 -32.58 0.14
CA THR A 16 -8.04 -32.29 -0.24
C THR A 16 -7.22 -31.64 0.87
N GLU A 17 -7.84 -31.05 1.89
CA GLU A 17 -7.13 -30.44 3.01
C GLU A 17 -6.39 -31.49 3.86
N TYR A 18 -7.07 -32.60 4.17
CA TYR A 18 -6.52 -33.64 5.02
C TYR A 18 -5.88 -34.80 4.25
N LEU A 19 -6.24 -35.01 2.98
CA LEU A 19 -5.49 -35.94 2.15
C LEU A 19 -4.13 -35.32 1.74
N PRO A 20 -3.05 -36.11 1.63
CA PRO A 20 -1.71 -35.61 1.26
C PRO A 20 -1.57 -35.14 -0.22
N ILE A 21 -2.59 -34.52 -0.81
CA ILE A 21 -2.75 -34.29 -2.26
C ILE A 21 -2.80 -32.81 -2.70
N SER A 22 -2.77 -31.85 -1.75
CA SER A 22 -2.79 -30.37 -1.92
C SER A 22 -4.17 -29.77 -2.18
N SER A 23 -4.73 -29.04 -1.23
CA SER A 23 -6.04 -28.38 -1.34
C SER A 23 -6.05 -27.20 -2.30
N THR A 24 -5.06 -26.31 -2.18
CA THR A 24 -4.93 -25.11 -3.03
C THR A 24 -4.93 -25.44 -4.52
N GLY A 25 -4.17 -26.45 -4.95
CA GLY A 25 -4.11 -26.84 -6.36
C GLY A 25 -5.45 -27.36 -6.91
N HIS A 26 -6.18 -28.14 -6.10
CA HIS A 26 -7.47 -28.69 -6.53
C HIS A 26 -8.60 -27.65 -6.53
N LEU A 27 -8.59 -26.72 -5.58
CA LEU A 27 -9.57 -25.63 -5.54
C LEU A 27 -9.42 -24.67 -6.72
N ILE A 28 -8.18 -24.29 -7.08
CA ILE A 28 -7.91 -23.45 -8.25
C ILE A 28 -8.49 -24.09 -9.51
N LEU A 29 -8.21 -25.39 -9.71
CA LEU A 29 -8.73 -26.14 -10.86
C LEU A 29 -10.25 -26.25 -10.86
N ALA A 30 -10.84 -26.55 -9.70
CA ALA A 30 -12.29 -26.64 -9.58
C ALA A 30 -12.96 -25.30 -9.88
N SER A 31 -12.41 -24.20 -9.38
CA SER A 31 -12.90 -22.85 -9.66
C SER A 31 -12.81 -22.49 -11.15
N GLU A 32 -11.68 -22.80 -11.79
CA GLU A 32 -11.44 -22.49 -13.20
C GLU A 32 -12.33 -23.33 -14.13
N LEU A 33 -12.46 -24.64 -13.87
CA LEU A 33 -13.37 -25.52 -14.61
C LEU A 33 -14.85 -25.12 -14.48
N MET A 34 -15.21 -24.42 -13.40
CA MET A 34 -16.56 -23.93 -13.16
C MET A 34 -16.78 -22.47 -13.62
N GLY A 35 -15.77 -21.83 -14.23
CA GLY A 35 -15.84 -20.44 -14.70
C GLY A 35 -16.00 -19.42 -13.57
N LEU A 36 -15.46 -19.70 -12.38
CA LEU A 36 -15.56 -18.79 -11.24
C LEU A 36 -14.37 -17.81 -11.24
N GLY A 37 -14.66 -16.49 -11.27
CA GLY A 37 -13.64 -15.44 -11.15
C GLY A 37 -13.36 -14.64 -12.44
N GLU A 38 -14.37 -14.48 -13.29
CA GLU A 38 -14.31 -13.65 -14.53
C GLU A 38 -14.12 -12.15 -14.23
N THR A 39 -14.58 -11.68 -13.08
CA THR A 39 -14.38 -10.29 -12.60
C THR A 39 -13.52 -10.27 -11.33
N ALA A 40 -12.75 -9.18 -11.13
CA ALA A 40 -11.85 -9.05 -9.98
C ALA A 40 -12.59 -9.12 -8.62
N THR A 41 -13.79 -8.55 -8.54
CA THR A 41 -14.68 -8.61 -7.37
C THR A 41 -15.18 -10.03 -7.09
N GLN A 42 -15.56 -10.78 -8.12
CA GLN A 42 -15.93 -12.19 -7.95
C GLN A 42 -14.74 -13.05 -7.57
N ARG A 43 -13.55 -12.79 -8.11
CA ARG A 43 -12.32 -13.54 -7.78
C ARG A 43 -11.94 -13.35 -6.32
N SER A 44 -11.90 -12.11 -5.84
CA SER A 44 -11.63 -11.81 -4.43
C SER A 44 -12.66 -12.44 -3.48
N ALA A 45 -13.94 -12.46 -3.86
CA ALA A 45 -14.98 -13.10 -3.07
C ALA A 45 -14.84 -14.64 -3.07
N VAL A 46 -14.48 -15.25 -4.21
CA VAL A 46 -14.22 -16.70 -4.33
C VAL A 46 -12.99 -17.12 -3.52
N ASP A 47 -11.92 -16.33 -3.52
CA ASP A 47 -10.72 -16.59 -2.72
C ASP A 47 -11.01 -16.51 -1.22
N THR A 48 -11.77 -15.49 -0.80
CA THR A 48 -12.24 -15.38 0.59
C THR A 48 -13.14 -16.56 0.95
N PHE A 49 -14.06 -16.96 0.06
CA PHE A 49 -14.92 -18.11 0.24
C PHE A 49 -14.11 -19.40 0.42
N ASN A 50 -13.07 -19.62 -0.40
CA ASN A 50 -12.18 -20.78 -0.31
C ASN A 50 -11.48 -20.87 1.06
N ILE A 51 -11.09 -19.73 1.65
CA ILE A 51 -10.54 -19.69 3.01
C ILE A 51 -11.63 -19.97 4.05
N VAL A 52 -12.86 -19.47 3.85
CA VAL A 52 -13.96 -19.69 4.80
C VAL A 52 -14.40 -21.16 4.85
N ILE A 53 -14.44 -21.86 3.72
CA ILE A 53 -14.82 -23.28 3.70
C ILE A 53 -13.77 -24.20 4.34
N GLN A 54 -12.50 -23.77 4.48
CA GLN A 54 -11.49 -24.45 5.32
C GLN A 54 -11.96 -24.54 6.79
N GLY A 55 -12.76 -23.56 7.24
CA GLY A 55 -13.43 -23.61 8.54
C GLY A 55 -14.30 -24.86 8.71
N GLY A 56 -14.95 -25.34 7.64
CA GLY A 56 -15.70 -26.59 7.64
C GLY A 56 -14.81 -27.81 7.89
N ALA A 57 -13.63 -27.86 7.27
CA ALA A 57 -12.64 -28.91 7.53
C ALA A 57 -12.22 -28.93 9.01
N ILE A 58 -12.04 -27.76 9.62
CA ILE A 58 -11.74 -27.62 11.04
C ILE A 58 -12.88 -28.08 11.95
N LEU A 59 -14.14 -27.76 11.61
CA LEU A 59 -15.29 -28.27 12.35
C LEU A 59 -15.34 -29.80 12.34
N ALA A 60 -14.93 -30.45 11.25
CA ALA A 60 -14.84 -31.91 11.17
C ALA A 60 -13.82 -32.48 12.16
N VAL A 61 -12.63 -31.87 12.26
CA VAL A 61 -11.60 -32.27 13.23
C VAL A 61 -12.05 -32.02 14.67
N LEU A 62 -12.65 -30.86 14.94
CA LEU A 62 -13.21 -30.54 16.26
C LEU A 62 -14.26 -31.57 16.68
N GLY A 63 -15.10 -32.03 15.75
CA GLY A 63 -16.09 -33.09 16.01
C GLY A 63 -15.46 -34.46 16.22
N LEU A 64 -14.58 -34.91 15.31
CA LEU A 64 -13.98 -36.26 15.37
C LEU A 64 -12.98 -36.45 16.51
N TYR A 65 -12.25 -35.38 16.86
CA TYR A 65 -11.22 -35.38 17.89
C TYR A 65 -11.62 -34.54 19.10
N PHE A 66 -12.91 -34.28 19.30
CA PHE A 66 -13.43 -33.51 20.43
C PHE A 66 -12.85 -33.93 21.79
N PRO A 67 -12.73 -35.25 22.12
CA PRO A 67 -12.12 -35.64 23.39
C PRO A 67 -10.66 -35.19 23.53
N ARG A 68 -9.88 -35.20 22.45
CA ARG A 68 -8.48 -34.74 22.44
C ARG A 68 -8.39 -33.22 22.61
N VAL A 69 -9.29 -32.47 21.97
CA VAL A 69 -9.35 -31.01 22.11
C VAL A 69 -9.71 -30.63 23.55
N VAL A 70 -10.73 -31.27 24.12
CA VAL A 70 -11.10 -31.08 25.53
C VAL A 70 -9.94 -31.46 26.47
N GLN A 71 -9.20 -32.52 26.15
CA GLN A 71 -8.02 -32.93 26.90
C GLN A 71 -6.95 -31.82 26.89
N MET A 72 -6.61 -31.26 25.72
CA MET A 72 -5.68 -30.14 25.60
C MET A 72 -6.15 -28.91 26.39
N CYS A 73 -7.43 -28.54 26.27
CA CYS A 73 -8.00 -27.42 27.03
C CYS A 73 -7.95 -27.65 28.55
N LYS A 74 -8.28 -28.86 29.02
CA LYS A 74 -8.13 -29.25 30.43
C LYS A 74 -6.68 -29.17 30.89
N GLY A 75 -5.72 -29.52 30.01
CA GLY A 75 -4.31 -29.39 30.30
C GLY A 75 -3.85 -27.94 30.49
N LEU A 76 -4.30 -27.02 29.63
CA LEU A 76 -3.98 -25.59 29.75
C LEU A 76 -4.48 -24.95 31.05
N ILE A 77 -5.56 -25.48 31.63
CA ILE A 77 -6.08 -25.06 32.96
C ILE A 77 -5.57 -25.94 34.12
N GLY A 78 -4.53 -26.74 33.89
CA GLY A 78 -3.84 -27.54 34.91
C GLY A 78 -4.55 -28.83 35.35
N LYS A 79 -5.58 -29.28 34.62
CA LYS A 79 -6.41 -30.46 34.98
C LYS A 79 -6.03 -31.76 34.25
N ASP A 80 -5.13 -31.71 33.27
CA ASP A 80 -4.68 -32.91 32.52
C ASP A 80 -3.22 -32.75 32.07
N SER A 81 -2.30 -33.52 32.65
CA SER A 81 -0.86 -33.39 32.39
C SER A 81 -0.47 -33.84 30.98
N ASP A 82 -1.15 -34.85 30.42
CA ASP A 82 -0.89 -35.32 29.07
C ASP A 82 -1.55 -34.41 28.02
N GLY A 83 -2.71 -33.84 28.34
CA GLY A 83 -3.34 -32.76 27.58
C GLY A 83 -2.44 -31.53 27.48
N LEU A 84 -1.80 -31.11 28.57
CA LEU A 84 -0.87 -29.98 28.59
C LEU A 84 0.36 -30.27 27.71
N LYS A 85 0.93 -31.47 27.82
CA LYS A 85 2.03 -31.93 26.97
C LYS A 85 1.67 -31.83 25.49
N LEU A 86 0.50 -32.34 25.10
CA LEU A 86 0.04 -32.31 23.71
C LEU A 86 -0.19 -30.87 23.22
N ALA A 87 -0.86 -30.03 24.03
CA ALA A 87 -1.11 -28.63 23.70
C ALA A 87 0.19 -27.85 23.43
N ILE A 88 1.19 -28.01 24.31
CA ILE A 88 2.51 -27.36 24.14
C ILE A 88 3.19 -27.82 22.85
N ARG A 89 3.14 -29.12 22.51
CA ARG A 89 3.74 -29.64 21.27
C ARG A 89 3.08 -29.08 20.02
N ILE A 90 1.75 -28.94 20.03
CA ILE A 90 1.01 -28.31 18.93
C ILE A 90 1.39 -26.83 18.79
N ILE A 91 1.48 -26.08 19.90
CA ILE A 91 1.92 -24.68 19.88
C ILE A 91 3.34 -24.56 19.32
N VAL A 92 4.28 -25.39 19.80
CA VAL A 92 5.67 -25.38 19.33
C VAL A 92 5.78 -25.74 17.84
N ALA A 93 4.99 -26.69 17.36
CA ALA A 93 4.93 -27.02 15.93
C ALA A 93 4.27 -25.91 15.09
N PHE A 94 3.36 -25.11 15.67
CA PHE A 94 2.68 -24.00 14.98
C PHE A 94 3.56 -22.75 14.86
N LEU A 95 4.37 -22.44 15.86
CA LEU A 95 5.14 -21.18 15.95
C LEU A 95 5.98 -20.87 14.70
N PRO A 96 6.75 -21.80 14.11
CA PRO A 96 7.51 -21.51 12.90
C PRO A 96 6.64 -21.04 11.74
N ALA A 97 5.46 -21.67 11.56
CA ALA A 97 4.55 -21.32 10.50
C ALA A 97 3.88 -19.95 10.74
N ALA A 98 3.55 -19.63 11.99
CA ALA A 98 3.01 -18.32 12.34
C ALA A 98 4.02 -17.19 12.10
N VAL A 99 5.29 -17.39 12.48
CA VAL A 99 6.35 -16.38 12.33
C VAL A 99 6.76 -16.20 10.87
N LEU A 100 7.09 -17.30 10.18
CA LEU A 100 7.52 -17.24 8.77
C LEU A 100 6.37 -16.81 7.86
N GLY A 101 5.13 -17.17 8.19
CA GLY A 101 3.95 -16.75 7.45
C GLY A 101 3.78 -15.23 7.46
N VAL A 102 4.04 -14.56 8.59
CA VAL A 102 3.97 -13.08 8.67
C VAL A 102 5.20 -12.43 8.03
N LEU A 103 6.40 -12.98 8.25
CA LEU A 103 7.65 -12.36 7.79
C LEU A 103 7.91 -12.50 6.29
N LEU A 104 7.44 -13.59 5.68
CA LEU A 104 7.75 -13.94 4.30
C LEU A 104 6.53 -13.90 3.37
N ASN A 105 5.35 -13.44 3.85
CA ASN A 105 4.12 -13.47 3.07
C ASN A 105 4.30 -12.89 1.65
N ASP A 106 4.77 -11.64 1.59
CA ASP A 106 4.91 -10.89 0.34
C ASP A 106 5.99 -11.50 -0.59
N TRP A 107 7.02 -12.11 -0.01
CA TRP A 107 8.06 -12.80 -0.76
C TRP A 107 7.55 -14.13 -1.35
N ILE A 108 6.78 -14.90 -0.57
CA ILE A 108 6.20 -16.17 -1.02
C ILE A 108 5.18 -15.89 -2.13
N GLU A 109 4.30 -14.90 -1.93
CA GLU A 109 3.33 -14.45 -2.93
C GLU A 109 4.02 -14.04 -4.23
N SER A 110 5.07 -13.21 -4.17
CA SER A 110 5.73 -12.71 -5.38
C SER A 110 6.61 -13.72 -6.13
N LYS A 111 7.04 -14.83 -5.50
CA LYS A 111 8.01 -15.77 -6.12
C LYS A 111 7.50 -17.19 -6.30
N LEU A 112 6.60 -17.65 -5.44
CA LEU A 112 6.16 -19.06 -5.40
C LEU A 112 4.73 -19.25 -5.88
N PHE A 113 3.92 -18.18 -5.91
CA PHE A 113 2.63 -18.21 -6.59
C PHE A 113 2.86 -17.90 -8.08
N ASN A 114 3.40 -18.88 -8.81
CA ASN A 114 3.31 -18.93 -10.27
C ASN A 114 3.18 -20.38 -10.70
N THR A 115 2.62 -20.58 -11.89
CA THR A 115 2.24 -21.89 -12.41
C THR A 115 3.37 -22.91 -12.50
N PRO A 116 4.56 -22.57 -13.03
CA PRO A 116 5.71 -23.46 -13.00
C PRO A 116 6.11 -23.87 -11.58
N MET A 117 6.06 -22.94 -10.62
CA MET A 117 6.43 -23.23 -9.23
C MET A 117 5.42 -24.13 -8.54
N VAL A 118 4.12 -23.97 -8.80
CA VAL A 118 3.06 -24.84 -8.25
C VAL A 118 3.18 -26.27 -8.77
N LEU A 119 3.39 -26.44 -10.08
CA LEU A 119 3.60 -27.78 -10.67
C LEU A 119 4.89 -28.43 -10.15
N THR A 120 5.95 -27.64 -9.98
CA THR A 120 7.21 -28.12 -9.41
C THR A 120 7.03 -28.61 -7.98
N ALA A 121 6.32 -27.85 -7.13
CA ALA A 121 6.01 -28.26 -5.76
C ALA A 121 5.12 -29.52 -5.72
N LEU A 122 4.16 -29.63 -6.63
CA LEU A 122 3.31 -30.80 -6.74
C LEU A 122 4.15 -32.06 -7.05
N ALA A 123 5.03 -31.96 -8.04
CA ALA A 123 5.94 -33.03 -8.45
C ALA A 123 6.94 -33.41 -7.36
N LEU A 124 7.67 -32.44 -6.82
CA LEU A 124 8.68 -32.65 -5.78
C LEU A 124 8.06 -33.25 -4.52
N GLY A 125 6.89 -32.76 -4.11
CA GLY A 125 6.14 -33.36 -3.00
C GLY A 125 5.72 -34.81 -3.29
N GLY A 126 5.40 -35.13 -4.54
CA GLY A 126 5.10 -36.50 -4.98
C GLY A 126 6.31 -37.43 -4.87
N VAL A 127 7.46 -36.99 -5.36
CA VAL A 127 8.74 -37.71 -5.24
C VAL A 127 9.10 -37.90 -3.76
N PHE A 128 9.04 -36.83 -2.97
CA PHE A 128 9.35 -36.84 -1.54
C PHE A 128 8.55 -37.90 -0.78
N MET A 129 7.24 -38.00 -1.04
CA MET A 129 6.37 -39.01 -0.43
C MET A 129 6.77 -40.44 -0.79
N ILE A 130 7.14 -40.69 -2.04
CA ILE A 130 7.63 -42.01 -2.49
C ILE A 130 8.98 -42.34 -1.83
N VAL A 131 9.88 -41.35 -1.72
CA VAL A 131 11.19 -41.53 -1.08
C VAL A 131 11.04 -41.84 0.41
N ILE A 132 10.21 -41.10 1.15
CA ILE A 132 9.98 -41.36 2.58
C ILE A 132 9.40 -42.75 2.81
N ASP A 133 8.42 -43.15 2.00
CA ASP A 133 7.80 -44.47 2.13
C ASP A 133 8.82 -45.58 1.85
N LYS A 134 9.62 -45.47 0.77
CA LYS A 134 10.69 -46.41 0.44
C LYS A 134 11.81 -46.44 1.48
N TRP A 135 12.21 -45.28 2.03
CA TRP A 135 13.24 -45.17 3.06
C TRP A 135 12.81 -45.90 4.34
N LYS A 136 11.56 -45.71 4.75
CA LYS A 136 10.98 -46.39 5.92
C LYS A 136 10.90 -47.91 5.72
N PHE A 137 10.45 -48.36 4.55
CA PHE A 137 10.38 -49.80 4.23
C PHE A 137 11.77 -50.44 4.01
N SER A 138 12.77 -49.68 3.55
CA SER A 138 14.15 -50.19 3.37
C SER A 138 14.88 -50.41 4.71
N LYS A 139 14.59 -49.60 5.75
CA LYS A 139 15.09 -49.82 7.12
C LYS A 139 14.48 -51.05 7.80
N HIS A 140 13.36 -51.58 7.29
CA HIS A 140 12.65 -52.74 7.85
C HIS A 140 13.07 -54.09 7.22
N LYS A 141 14.02 -54.11 6.25
CA LYS A 141 14.56 -55.36 5.70
C LYS A 141 15.61 -56.02 6.60
N GLU A 142 16.07 -55.35 7.66
CA GLU A 142 16.99 -55.88 8.66
C GLU A 142 16.25 -56.20 9.97
N GLY A 143 15.43 -57.26 9.97
CA GLY A 143 15.23 -58.13 11.13
C GLY A 143 14.70 -57.57 12.47
N GLU A 144 14.16 -56.35 12.58
CA GLU A 144 13.59 -55.84 13.84
C GLU A 144 12.05 -55.90 13.88
N VAL A 145 11.55 -56.30 15.05
CA VAL A 145 10.14 -56.60 15.39
C VAL A 145 9.27 -55.34 15.31
N PHE A 146 8.02 -55.51 14.85
CA PHE A 146 7.02 -54.47 14.55
C PHE A 146 6.37 -53.78 15.78
N GLU A 147 7.12 -53.45 16.83
CA GLU A 147 6.61 -52.83 18.08
C GLU A 147 7.78 -52.09 18.73
N GLU A 148 7.92 -50.76 18.72
CA GLU A 148 7.14 -49.74 19.44
C GLU A 148 7.28 -48.38 18.72
N GLY A 149 6.28 -47.94 17.96
CA GLY A 149 6.23 -46.56 17.47
C GLY A 149 5.74 -45.60 18.56
N MET A 150 6.41 -44.45 18.70
CA MET A 150 6.17 -43.41 19.71
C MET A 150 4.70 -42.91 19.71
N ASP A 151 4.11 -42.72 20.90
CA ASP A 151 2.78 -42.09 21.04
C ASP A 151 2.88 -40.55 21.00
N LEU A 152 1.76 -39.86 20.79
CA LEU A 152 1.70 -38.40 20.63
C LEU A 152 2.31 -37.61 21.79
N TYR A 153 2.27 -38.16 23.00
CA TYR A 153 2.74 -37.51 24.22
C TYR A 153 4.25 -37.65 24.44
N GLU A 154 4.88 -38.60 23.74
CA GLU A 154 6.30 -38.93 23.91
C GLU A 154 7.20 -38.10 23.00
N ILE A 155 6.62 -37.37 22.04
CA ILE A 155 7.34 -36.43 21.17
C ILE A 155 8.05 -35.38 22.03
N SER A 156 9.34 -35.17 21.84
CA SER A 156 10.08 -34.07 22.48
C SER A 156 9.71 -32.71 21.87
N LEU A 157 10.00 -31.61 22.57
CA LEU A 157 9.77 -30.25 22.03
C LEU A 157 10.58 -30.01 20.75
N MET A 158 11.79 -30.56 20.65
CA MET A 158 12.62 -30.47 19.44
C MET A 158 11.97 -31.21 18.26
N GLN A 159 11.43 -32.41 18.48
CA GLN A 159 10.74 -33.15 17.42
C GLN A 159 9.46 -32.43 16.98
N ALA A 160 8.71 -31.83 17.90
CA ALA A 160 7.55 -30.99 17.55
C ALA A 160 7.97 -29.76 16.71
N LEU A 161 9.07 -29.10 17.07
CA LEU A 161 9.64 -27.99 16.30
C LEU A 161 10.08 -28.45 14.90
N MET A 162 10.71 -29.61 14.77
CA MET A 162 11.09 -30.17 13.46
C MET A 162 9.87 -30.46 12.57
N ILE A 163 8.78 -31.01 13.15
CA ILE A 163 7.52 -31.19 12.43
C ILE A 163 6.98 -29.84 11.94
N GLY A 164 7.04 -28.79 12.78
CA GLY A 164 6.61 -27.44 12.44
C GLY A 164 7.45 -26.77 11.34
N LEU A 165 8.78 -26.87 11.43
CA LEU A 165 9.69 -26.39 10.39
C LEU A 165 9.45 -27.08 9.05
N LEU A 166 9.19 -28.39 9.07
CA LEU A 166 8.86 -29.12 7.87
C LEU A 166 7.49 -28.71 7.30
N GLN A 167 6.52 -28.40 8.16
CA GLN A 167 5.22 -27.84 7.74
C GLN A 167 5.38 -26.48 7.03
N CYS A 168 6.40 -25.68 7.34
CA CYS A 168 6.63 -24.39 6.67
C CYS A 168 6.90 -24.55 5.16
N VAL A 169 7.38 -25.72 4.71
CA VAL A 169 7.49 -26.02 3.26
C VAL A 169 6.12 -26.00 2.58
N ALA A 170 5.04 -26.26 3.34
CA ALA A 170 3.68 -26.17 2.84
C ALA A 170 3.20 -24.74 2.54
N MET A 171 3.99 -23.71 2.87
CA MET A 171 3.75 -22.34 2.40
C MET A 171 4.05 -22.18 0.91
N TRP A 172 4.82 -23.09 0.29
CA TRP A 172 4.97 -23.12 -1.17
C TRP A 172 3.69 -23.67 -1.80
N PRO A 173 2.93 -22.86 -2.58
CA PRO A 173 1.70 -23.31 -3.23
C PRO A 173 1.89 -24.57 -4.06
N GLY A 174 0.94 -25.51 -3.98
CA GLY A 174 1.06 -26.85 -4.58
C GLY A 174 1.66 -27.90 -3.62
N THR A 175 2.29 -27.47 -2.53
CA THR A 175 2.64 -28.36 -1.41
C THR A 175 1.39 -28.64 -0.55
N SER A 176 1.39 -29.74 0.21
CA SER A 176 0.27 -30.10 1.10
C SER A 176 0.69 -29.97 2.56
N ARG A 177 -0.09 -29.21 3.35
CA ARG A 177 0.12 -29.03 4.79
C ARG A 177 0.06 -30.36 5.52
N SER A 178 -1.01 -31.13 5.29
CA SER A 178 -1.19 -32.45 5.86
C SER A 178 -0.08 -33.41 5.47
N MET A 179 0.39 -33.36 4.22
CA MET A 179 1.52 -34.16 3.77
C MET A 179 2.81 -33.86 4.54
N MET A 180 3.24 -32.60 4.61
CA MET A 180 4.50 -32.24 5.28
C MET A 180 4.45 -32.56 6.78
N THR A 181 3.31 -32.35 7.43
CA THR A 181 3.16 -32.67 8.86
C THR A 181 3.13 -34.17 9.12
N ILE A 182 2.43 -34.97 8.30
CA ILE A 182 2.41 -36.43 8.42
C ILE A 182 3.79 -37.01 8.14
N ALA A 183 4.45 -36.56 7.07
CA ALA A 183 5.81 -36.95 6.72
C ALA A 183 6.80 -36.61 7.84
N GLY A 184 6.73 -35.39 8.39
CA GLY A 184 7.55 -34.97 9.53
C GLY A 184 7.33 -35.83 10.76
N GLY A 185 6.06 -36.10 11.09
CA GLY A 185 5.69 -37.00 12.18
C GLY A 185 6.31 -38.39 12.01
N VAL A 186 6.22 -38.96 10.81
CA VAL A 186 6.83 -40.26 10.49
C VAL A 186 8.35 -40.23 10.57
N LEU A 187 9.00 -39.16 10.08
CA LEU A 187 10.46 -38.99 10.13
C LEU A 187 10.99 -38.90 11.56
N VAL A 188 10.23 -38.29 12.48
CA VAL A 188 10.62 -38.21 13.90
C VAL A 188 10.23 -39.44 14.72
N GLY A 189 9.60 -40.44 14.10
CA GLY A 189 9.33 -41.76 14.71
C GLY A 189 7.87 -42.06 15.08
N LEU A 190 6.90 -41.20 14.72
CA LEU A 190 5.49 -41.48 14.98
C LEU A 190 4.94 -42.60 14.08
N LYS A 191 3.99 -43.36 14.63
CA LYS A 191 3.13 -44.24 13.83
C LYS A 191 2.37 -43.39 12.81
N PRO A 192 2.18 -43.84 11.54
CA PRO A 192 1.47 -43.05 10.51
C PRO A 192 0.10 -42.54 10.95
N LYS A 193 -0.66 -43.36 11.68
CA LYS A 193 -1.94 -42.98 12.28
C LYS A 193 -1.82 -41.82 13.28
N ARG A 194 -0.78 -41.81 14.11
CA ARG A 194 -0.51 -40.75 15.09
C ARG A 194 0.05 -39.51 14.42
N ALA A 195 0.87 -39.65 13.39
CA ALA A 195 1.33 -38.54 12.57
C ALA A 195 0.14 -37.83 11.87
N ALA A 196 -0.84 -38.60 11.38
CA ALA A 196 -2.09 -38.05 10.87
C ALA A 196 -2.91 -37.34 11.96
N GLU A 197 -3.11 -37.95 13.13
CA GLU A 197 -3.78 -37.30 14.26
C GLU A 197 -3.09 -35.99 14.68
N PHE A 198 -1.75 -35.97 14.76
CA PHE A 198 -0.97 -34.77 15.04
C PHE A 198 -1.19 -33.69 13.96
N SER A 199 -1.21 -34.09 12.69
CA SER A 199 -1.47 -33.19 11.57
C SER A 199 -2.85 -32.55 11.64
N PHE A 200 -3.88 -33.30 12.03
CA PHE A 200 -5.22 -32.76 12.15
C PHE A 200 -5.32 -31.76 13.30
N LEU A 201 -4.72 -32.08 14.45
CA LEU A 201 -4.70 -31.19 15.61
C LEU A 201 -3.88 -29.91 15.36
N LEU A 202 -2.79 -29.99 14.59
CA LEU A 202 -2.00 -28.81 14.20
C LEU A 202 -2.77 -27.91 13.21
N GLY A 203 -3.73 -28.46 12.47
CA GLY A 203 -4.68 -27.72 11.65
C GLY A 203 -5.52 -26.71 12.45
N LEU A 204 -5.87 -27.03 13.71
CA LEU A 204 -6.77 -26.20 14.54
C LEU A 204 -6.27 -24.75 14.72
N PRO A 205 -5.05 -24.49 15.20
CA PRO A 205 -4.54 -23.12 15.31
C PRO A 205 -4.21 -22.48 13.95
N THR A 206 -3.72 -23.26 12.98
CA THR A 206 -3.28 -22.74 11.68
C THR A 206 -4.45 -22.27 10.81
N LEU A 207 -5.37 -23.18 10.48
CA LEU A 207 -6.53 -22.90 9.63
C LEU A 207 -7.61 -22.14 10.38
N GLY A 208 -7.79 -22.43 11.68
CA GLY A 208 -8.74 -21.70 12.51
C GLY A 208 -8.39 -20.22 12.61
N GLY A 209 -7.11 -19.89 12.80
CA GLY A 209 -6.64 -18.50 12.78
C GLY A 209 -6.88 -17.81 11.44
N ALA A 210 -6.50 -18.47 10.33
CA ALA A 210 -6.70 -17.94 8.98
C ALA A 210 -8.20 -17.72 8.64
N THR A 211 -9.06 -18.65 9.04
CA THR A 211 -10.51 -18.56 8.83
C THR A 211 -11.12 -17.40 9.62
N VAL A 212 -10.79 -17.28 10.91
CA VAL A 212 -11.31 -16.20 11.77
C VAL A 212 -10.82 -14.84 11.27
N TYR A 213 -9.54 -14.72 10.91
CA TYR A 213 -8.97 -13.50 10.36
C TYR A 213 -9.65 -13.07 9.06
N SER A 214 -9.86 -14.02 8.14
CA SER A 214 -10.49 -13.74 6.84
C SER A 214 -11.97 -13.37 6.97
N LEU A 215 -12.71 -14.05 7.86
CA LEU A 215 -14.09 -13.67 8.20
C LEU A 215 -14.17 -12.27 8.81
N TYR A 216 -13.28 -11.95 9.76
CA TYR A 216 -13.24 -10.62 10.38
C TYR A 216 -12.95 -9.52 9.35
N LYS A 217 -11.96 -9.75 8.47
CA LYS A 217 -11.59 -8.82 7.40
C LYS A 217 -12.72 -8.62 6.38
N SER A 218 -13.47 -9.67 6.05
CA SER A 218 -14.62 -9.58 5.14
C SER A 218 -15.77 -8.74 5.71
N VAL A 219 -15.95 -8.74 7.04
CA VAL A 219 -17.06 -8.03 7.71
C VAL A 219 -16.68 -6.62 8.17
N SER A 220 -15.39 -6.36 8.43
CA SER A 220 -14.92 -5.11 9.05
C SER A 220 -14.03 -4.25 8.14
N GLY A 221 -13.76 -4.69 6.91
CA GLY A 221 -12.87 -4.00 5.96
C GLY A 221 -13.63 -3.18 4.91
N ASP A 222 -12.95 -2.20 4.31
CA ASP A 222 -13.50 -1.30 3.28
C ASP A 222 -13.59 -1.93 1.86
N GLY A 223 -13.79 -3.25 1.77
CA GLY A 223 -13.92 -4.01 0.51
C GLY A 223 -15.33 -4.57 0.29
N PRO A 224 -15.65 -5.09 -0.91
CA PRO A 224 -16.96 -5.70 -1.16
C PRO A 224 -17.14 -6.93 -0.27
N ASP A 225 -18.21 -6.94 0.52
CA ASP A 225 -18.49 -8.02 1.45
C ASP A 225 -18.74 -9.33 0.68
N MET A 226 -18.00 -10.39 1.03
CA MET A 226 -18.21 -11.74 0.48
C MET A 226 -19.69 -12.16 0.61
N PHE A 227 -20.37 -11.78 1.70
CA PHE A 227 -21.78 -12.08 1.90
C PHE A 227 -22.71 -11.34 0.93
N GLU A 228 -22.33 -10.14 0.48
CA GLU A 228 -23.07 -9.38 -0.54
C GLU A 228 -22.86 -9.96 -1.94
N VAL A 229 -21.63 -10.39 -2.25
CA VAL A 229 -21.26 -10.90 -3.59
C VAL A 229 -21.68 -12.36 -3.81
N ILE A 230 -21.54 -13.23 -2.80
CA ILE A 230 -21.82 -14.68 -2.91
C ILE A 230 -23.17 -15.06 -2.29
N GLY A 231 -23.64 -14.31 -1.30
CA GLY A 231 -24.83 -14.63 -0.52
C GLY A 231 -24.57 -15.64 0.60
N TRP A 232 -25.41 -15.58 1.63
CA TRP A 232 -25.29 -16.44 2.82
C TRP A 232 -25.51 -17.93 2.52
N THR A 233 -26.41 -18.27 1.60
CA THR A 233 -26.78 -19.67 1.34
C THR A 233 -25.65 -20.50 0.74
N PRO A 234 -24.94 -20.07 -0.32
CA PRO A 234 -23.79 -20.83 -0.84
C PRO A 234 -22.66 -20.97 0.20
N ILE A 235 -22.39 -19.94 1.01
CA ILE A 235 -21.38 -19.98 2.08
C ILE A 235 -21.68 -21.09 3.10
N VAL A 236 -22.91 -21.10 3.63
CA VAL A 236 -23.34 -22.10 4.62
C VAL A 236 -23.32 -23.51 4.01
N VAL A 237 -23.78 -23.66 2.78
CA VAL A 237 -23.77 -24.96 2.09
C VAL A 237 -22.34 -25.45 1.87
N GLY A 238 -21.44 -24.61 1.37
CA GLY A 238 -20.03 -24.95 1.18
C GLY A 238 -19.38 -25.41 2.49
N LEU A 239 -19.64 -24.70 3.60
CA LEU A 239 -19.09 -25.02 4.92
C LEU A 239 -19.63 -26.35 5.49
N VAL A 240 -20.93 -26.61 5.37
CA VAL A 240 -21.55 -27.89 5.79
C VAL A 240 -21.01 -29.06 4.95
N VAL A 241 -20.95 -28.88 3.64
CA VAL A 241 -20.46 -29.91 2.71
C VAL A 241 -18.98 -30.20 2.96
N ALA A 242 -18.16 -29.16 3.16
CA ALA A 242 -16.75 -29.31 3.55
C ALA A 242 -16.60 -30.07 4.87
N THR A 243 -17.44 -29.78 5.87
CA THR A 243 -17.43 -30.49 7.16
C THR A 243 -17.70 -31.98 7.01
N ILE A 244 -18.76 -32.35 6.28
CA ILE A 244 -19.13 -33.76 6.06
C ILE A 244 -18.03 -34.47 5.26
N SER A 245 -17.58 -33.83 4.17
CA SER A 245 -16.55 -34.36 3.28
C SER A 245 -15.23 -34.60 4.01
N ALA A 246 -14.77 -33.61 4.81
CA ALA A 246 -13.58 -33.73 5.65
C ALA A 246 -13.72 -34.82 6.71
N ALA A 247 -14.88 -34.98 7.33
CA ALA A 247 -15.08 -36.04 8.32
C ALA A 247 -14.96 -37.44 7.70
N LEU A 248 -15.47 -37.62 6.48
CA LEU A 248 -15.32 -38.88 5.73
C LEU A 248 -13.87 -39.10 5.30
N ALA A 249 -13.22 -38.06 4.76
CA ALA A 249 -11.84 -38.07 4.31
C ALA A 249 -10.86 -38.43 5.45
N VAL A 250 -11.02 -37.82 6.63
CA VAL A 250 -10.21 -38.10 7.83
C VAL A 250 -10.38 -39.55 8.28
N LYS A 251 -11.62 -40.04 8.40
CA LYS A 251 -11.89 -41.43 8.79
C LYS A 251 -11.27 -42.42 7.80
N TRP A 252 -11.45 -42.15 6.51
CA TRP A 252 -10.89 -42.97 5.45
C TRP A 252 -9.36 -42.96 5.47
N LEU A 253 -8.73 -41.79 5.58
CA LEU A 253 -7.28 -41.66 5.59
C LEU A 253 -6.66 -42.39 6.79
N VAL A 254 -7.25 -42.25 7.99
CA VAL A 254 -6.79 -42.97 9.17
C VAL A 254 -6.91 -44.49 9.00
N ALA A 255 -8.00 -44.96 8.38
CA ALA A 255 -8.18 -46.39 8.08
C ALA A 255 -7.28 -46.88 6.93
N PHE A 256 -6.89 -46.00 6.00
CA PHE A 256 -5.99 -46.29 4.90
C PHE A 256 -4.54 -46.43 5.41
N LEU A 257 -4.09 -45.47 6.22
CA LEU A 257 -2.72 -45.42 6.77
C LEU A 257 -2.40 -46.54 7.77
N THR A 258 -3.40 -47.32 8.21
CA THR A 258 -3.16 -48.54 9.00
C THR A 258 -2.83 -49.75 8.13
N LYS A 259 -3.15 -49.72 6.83
CA LYS A 259 -2.96 -50.84 5.89
C LYS A 259 -2.01 -50.51 4.74
N HIS A 260 -1.83 -49.24 4.42
CA HIS A 260 -1.08 -48.77 3.25
C HIS A 260 -0.13 -47.63 3.63
N GLY A 261 0.99 -47.55 2.89
CA GLY A 261 1.98 -46.49 3.01
C GLY A 261 1.56 -45.18 2.34
N LEU A 262 2.42 -44.17 2.44
CA LEU A 262 2.20 -42.84 1.89
C LEU A 262 2.49 -42.74 0.38
N ALA A 263 3.19 -43.73 -0.20
CA ALA A 263 3.62 -43.70 -1.60
C ALA A 263 2.47 -43.54 -2.62
N VAL A 264 1.27 -44.05 -2.32
CA VAL A 264 0.10 -43.95 -3.20
C VAL A 264 -0.27 -42.49 -3.50
N PHE A 265 -0.21 -41.62 -2.47
CA PHE A 265 -0.45 -40.19 -2.65
C PHE A 265 0.68 -39.51 -3.43
N GLY A 266 1.91 -40.03 -3.33
CA GLY A 266 3.04 -39.57 -4.13
C GLY A 266 2.84 -39.83 -5.63
N TYR A 267 2.41 -41.05 -5.99
CA TYR A 267 2.07 -41.37 -7.39
C TYR A 267 0.88 -40.55 -7.90
N TYR A 268 -0.14 -40.35 -7.08
CA TYR A 268 -1.28 -39.49 -7.43
C TYR A 268 -0.82 -38.07 -7.79
N ARG A 269 0.06 -37.46 -6.98
CA ARG A 269 0.59 -36.11 -7.24
C ARG A 269 1.41 -36.05 -8.53
N LEU A 270 2.20 -37.07 -8.85
CA LEU A 270 2.96 -37.13 -10.10
C LEU A 270 2.05 -37.25 -11.32
N ILE A 271 1.01 -38.10 -11.24
CA ILE A 271 0.00 -38.22 -12.30
C ILE A 271 -0.74 -36.90 -12.47
N LEU A 272 -1.18 -36.28 -11.37
CA LEU A 272 -1.86 -34.99 -11.41
C LEU A 272 -0.97 -33.91 -12.03
N THR A 273 0.32 -33.87 -11.68
CA THR A 273 1.27 -32.95 -12.30
C THR A 273 1.35 -33.16 -13.81
N ALA A 274 1.43 -34.41 -14.27
CA ALA A 274 1.50 -34.72 -15.71
C ALA A 274 0.21 -34.33 -16.44
N VAL A 275 -0.96 -34.58 -15.85
CA VAL A 275 -2.26 -34.19 -16.40
C VAL A 275 -2.38 -32.67 -16.50
N LEU A 276 -1.99 -31.95 -15.44
CA LEU A 276 -2.06 -30.48 -15.41
C LEU A 276 -1.05 -29.84 -16.36
N GLY A 277 0.19 -30.32 -16.37
CA GLY A 277 1.19 -29.86 -17.34
C GLY A 277 0.73 -30.09 -18.78
N GLY A 278 0.09 -31.22 -19.07
CA GLY A 278 -0.50 -31.50 -20.38
C GLY A 278 -1.67 -30.58 -20.72
N ALA A 279 -2.59 -30.33 -19.79
CA ALA A 279 -3.73 -29.43 -19.99
C ALA A 279 -3.30 -27.98 -20.24
N ILE A 280 -2.25 -27.51 -19.56
CA ILE A 280 -1.67 -26.19 -19.76
C ILE A 280 -0.97 -26.09 -21.12
N ALA A 281 -0.17 -27.11 -21.48
CA ALA A 281 0.49 -27.15 -22.79
C ALA A 281 -0.50 -27.16 -23.97
N MET A 282 -1.72 -27.66 -23.76
CA MET A 282 -2.81 -27.65 -24.75
C MET A 282 -3.69 -26.40 -24.70
N GLY A 283 -3.42 -25.44 -23.81
CA GLY A 283 -4.23 -24.22 -23.64
C GLY A 283 -5.63 -24.47 -23.08
N VAL A 284 -5.88 -25.65 -22.49
CA VAL A 284 -7.19 -26.05 -21.94
C VAL A 284 -7.38 -25.51 -20.52
N VAL A 285 -6.29 -25.28 -19.79
CA VAL A 285 -6.26 -24.73 -18.43
C VAL A 285 -5.15 -23.70 -18.37
N SER A 286 -5.43 -22.49 -17.89
CA SER A 286 -4.42 -21.48 -17.62
C SER A 286 -4.34 -21.31 -16.12
N LEU A 287 -3.53 -22.15 -15.46
CA LEU A 287 -3.26 -21.98 -14.03
C LEU A 287 -2.79 -20.52 -13.82
N HIS A 288 -3.59 -19.74 -13.11
CA HIS A 288 -3.23 -18.42 -12.59
C HIS A 288 -3.03 -18.58 -11.10
N ALA A 289 -2.05 -19.38 -10.70
CA ALA A 289 -1.59 -19.33 -9.32
C ALA A 289 -0.74 -18.07 -9.18
N GLY A 290 -1.35 -16.95 -8.76
CA GLY A 290 -0.73 -15.69 -8.34
C GLY A 290 0.35 -15.04 -9.22
N ASP A 291 0.32 -15.25 -10.53
CA ASP A 291 1.19 -14.49 -11.42
C ASP A 291 0.56 -13.12 -11.70
N SER A 292 1.30 -12.10 -11.24
CA SER A 292 1.31 -10.72 -11.71
C SER A 292 2.08 -10.60 -13.06
N GLY A 293 2.07 -11.67 -13.86
CA GLY A 293 2.71 -11.78 -15.17
C GLY A 293 1.66 -11.95 -16.26
N VAL A 294 1.48 -10.89 -17.05
CA VAL A 294 0.47 -10.79 -18.11
C VAL A 294 0.98 -11.43 -19.40
N ASN A 295 0.12 -12.26 -20.03
CA ASN A 295 0.22 -12.62 -21.45
C ASN A 295 0.21 -11.33 -22.30
N ASP A 296 1.23 -11.13 -23.14
CA ASP A 296 1.38 -9.97 -24.03
C ASP A 296 0.17 -9.69 -24.97
N GLU A 297 -0.77 -10.63 -25.11
CA GLU A 297 -1.94 -10.47 -25.99
C GLU A 297 -3.13 -9.72 -25.36
N ILE A 298 -3.10 -9.34 -24.06
CA ILE A 298 -4.20 -8.59 -23.38
C ILE A 298 -3.80 -7.14 -23.03
N LEU A 299 -2.61 -6.68 -23.44
CA LEU A 299 -2.12 -5.33 -23.08
C LEU A 299 -2.77 -4.18 -23.88
N GLU A 300 -3.55 -4.45 -24.93
CA GLU A 300 -4.09 -3.36 -25.76
C GLU A 300 -5.13 -2.49 -25.05
N ASP A 301 -5.80 -2.98 -24.00
CA ASP A 301 -6.91 -2.27 -23.31
C ASP A 301 -6.59 -1.75 -21.89
N LYS A 302 -5.38 -1.95 -21.35
CA LYS A 302 -5.06 -1.53 -19.96
C LYS A 302 -4.34 -0.17 -19.90
N ILE A 303 -4.67 0.61 -18.86
CA ILE A 303 -3.99 1.87 -18.56
C ILE A 303 -2.57 1.57 -18.03
N GLU A 304 -1.59 1.78 -18.90
CA GLU A 304 -0.16 1.80 -18.56
C GLU A 304 0.25 3.00 -17.71
N VAL A 305 0.85 2.72 -16.55
CA VAL A 305 1.36 3.72 -15.59
C VAL A 305 2.85 3.48 -15.37
N VAL A 306 3.67 4.51 -15.52
CA VAL A 306 5.11 4.44 -15.26
C VAL A 306 5.45 5.34 -14.08
N LEU A 307 5.97 4.76 -13.00
CA LEU A 307 6.41 5.48 -11.80
C LEU A 307 7.93 5.45 -11.73
N LEU A 308 8.56 6.62 -11.64
CA LEU A 308 10.02 6.78 -11.61
C LEU A 308 10.52 7.20 -10.22
N GLU A 309 11.83 7.09 -10.00
CA GLU A 309 12.52 7.59 -8.80
C GLU A 309 12.11 6.93 -7.47
N GLY A 310 11.59 5.69 -7.54
CA GLY A 310 11.29 4.87 -6.37
C GLY A 310 10.22 5.50 -5.48
N THR A 311 9.04 5.78 -6.04
CA THR A 311 7.85 6.17 -5.28
C THR A 311 7.51 5.13 -4.22
N HIS A 312 6.89 5.56 -3.11
CA HIS A 312 6.54 4.63 -2.03
C HIS A 312 5.50 3.59 -2.52
N PRO A 313 5.64 2.29 -2.18
CA PRO A 313 4.78 1.22 -2.70
C PRO A 313 3.27 1.40 -2.45
N SER A 314 2.88 2.14 -1.40
CA SER A 314 1.48 2.41 -1.07
C SER A 314 0.69 3.02 -2.25
N GLY A 315 1.28 3.98 -2.97
CA GLY A 315 0.67 4.58 -4.15
C GLY A 315 0.61 3.61 -5.34
N THR A 316 1.64 2.79 -5.53
CA THR A 316 1.66 1.72 -6.54
C THR A 316 0.50 0.74 -6.32
N HIS A 317 0.36 0.20 -5.11
CA HIS A 317 -0.72 -0.73 -4.79
C HIS A 317 -2.11 -0.10 -4.94
N LEU A 318 -2.25 1.19 -4.64
CA LEU A 318 -3.51 1.91 -4.83
C LEU A 318 -3.88 1.97 -6.31
N ILE A 319 -2.92 2.27 -7.18
CA ILE A 319 -3.10 2.33 -8.62
C ILE A 319 -3.41 0.95 -9.21
N GLU A 320 -2.66 -0.08 -8.79
CA GLU A 320 -2.88 -1.47 -9.23
C GLU A 320 -4.25 -2.01 -8.82
N ARG A 321 -4.76 -1.60 -7.65
CA ARG A 321 -6.10 -1.98 -7.17
C ARG A 321 -7.23 -1.51 -8.09
N GLU A 322 -7.01 -0.43 -8.84
CA GLU A 322 -7.96 0.09 -9.83
C GLU A 322 -7.85 -0.63 -11.19
N GLY A 323 -6.98 -1.64 -11.30
CA GLY A 323 -6.79 -2.46 -12.50
C GLY A 323 -5.80 -1.88 -13.51
N PHE A 324 -5.04 -0.84 -13.14
CA PHE A 324 -4.01 -0.25 -14.00
C PHE A 324 -2.73 -1.08 -13.94
N HIS A 325 -1.98 -1.12 -15.04
CA HIS A 325 -0.69 -1.79 -15.10
C HIS A 325 0.40 -0.80 -14.71
N VAL A 326 1.19 -1.12 -13.67
CA VAL A 326 2.19 -0.20 -13.12
C VAL A 326 3.61 -0.73 -13.33
N THR A 327 4.44 0.04 -14.02
CA THR A 327 5.89 -0.16 -14.08
C THR A 327 6.58 0.81 -13.14
N ALA A 328 7.12 0.31 -12.02
CA ALA A 328 7.84 1.12 -11.04
C ALA A 328 9.36 0.97 -11.18
N LEU A 329 10.05 2.08 -11.43
CA LEU A 329 11.51 2.15 -11.58
C LEU A 329 12.13 2.95 -10.43
N HIS A 330 13.23 2.44 -9.87
CA HIS A 330 13.86 3.05 -8.69
C HIS A 330 14.66 4.33 -9.01
N GLY A 331 15.19 4.43 -10.23
CA GLY A 331 16.05 5.54 -10.65
C GLY A 331 15.28 6.64 -11.39
N ALA A 332 15.91 7.82 -11.47
CA ALA A 332 15.56 8.80 -12.50
C ALA A 332 16.10 8.32 -13.85
N LEU A 333 15.37 8.61 -14.91
CA LEU A 333 15.81 8.38 -16.29
C LEU A 333 16.00 9.73 -17.00
N GLU A 334 16.91 9.76 -17.98
CA GLU A 334 17.23 10.96 -18.76
C GLU A 334 17.32 10.61 -20.25
N GLY A 335 17.15 11.61 -21.12
CA GLY A 335 17.36 11.48 -22.56
C GLY A 335 16.48 10.41 -23.21
N SER A 336 17.07 9.61 -24.11
CA SER A 336 16.35 8.58 -24.87
C SER A 336 15.76 7.49 -24.00
N ALA A 337 16.41 7.13 -22.88
CA ALA A 337 15.92 6.10 -21.97
C ALA A 337 14.62 6.55 -21.26
N LEU A 338 14.51 7.84 -20.93
CA LEU A 338 13.26 8.39 -20.39
C LEU A 338 12.14 8.30 -21.43
N VAL A 339 12.39 8.77 -22.65
CA VAL A 339 11.42 8.74 -23.75
C VAL A 339 10.95 7.32 -24.07
N GLU A 340 11.86 6.34 -24.09
CA GLU A 340 11.53 4.93 -24.31
C GLU A 340 10.63 4.38 -23.21
N ALA A 341 10.93 4.70 -21.94
CA ALA A 341 10.17 4.22 -20.80
C ALA A 341 8.75 4.80 -20.75
N ILE A 342 8.57 6.10 -21.05
CA ILE A 342 7.28 6.78 -20.86
C ILE A 342 6.48 6.99 -22.15
N GLY A 343 7.06 6.75 -23.33
CA GLY A 343 6.41 7.06 -24.61
C GLY A 343 5.08 6.33 -24.84
N ARG A 344 4.90 5.16 -24.21
CA ARG A 344 3.64 4.38 -24.25
C ARG A 344 2.77 4.52 -23.01
N ALA A 345 3.20 5.29 -22.01
CA ALA A 345 2.49 5.44 -20.75
C ALA A 345 1.24 6.33 -20.93
N HIS A 346 0.16 5.94 -20.27
CA HIS A 346 -1.01 6.79 -20.09
C HIS A 346 -0.87 7.68 -18.86
N VAL A 347 -0.11 7.24 -17.85
CA VAL A 347 0.16 8.03 -16.66
C VAL A 347 1.63 7.94 -16.31
N VAL A 348 2.23 9.07 -15.95
CA VAL A 348 3.63 9.13 -15.53
C VAL A 348 3.73 9.73 -14.13
N GLY A 349 4.36 9.01 -13.21
CA GLY A 349 4.71 9.50 -11.88
C GLY A 349 6.20 9.80 -11.79
N VAL A 350 6.55 11.00 -11.34
CA VAL A 350 7.94 11.44 -11.13
C VAL A 350 8.13 12.03 -9.75
N ARG A 351 9.39 12.16 -9.30
CA ARG A 351 9.74 12.96 -8.12
C ARG A 351 10.51 14.20 -8.60
N SER A 352 11.56 14.60 -7.90
CA SER A 352 12.23 15.88 -8.15
C SER A 352 13.32 15.85 -9.23
N LYS A 353 13.81 14.68 -9.64
CA LYS A 353 14.97 14.60 -10.55
C LYS A 353 14.58 14.49 -12.01
N THR A 354 13.57 13.68 -12.33
CA THR A 354 13.17 13.45 -13.72
C THR A 354 12.61 14.73 -14.33
N GLN A 355 13.19 15.18 -15.43
CA GLN A 355 12.78 16.40 -16.13
C GLN A 355 11.80 16.04 -17.26
N LEU A 356 10.53 16.42 -17.10
CA LEU A 356 9.50 16.30 -18.14
C LEU A 356 9.42 17.62 -18.91
N THR A 357 10.44 17.86 -19.73
CA THR A 357 10.53 19.06 -20.58
C THR A 357 9.57 18.97 -21.77
N ALA A 358 9.36 20.10 -22.46
CA ALA A 358 8.60 20.16 -23.70
C ALA A 358 9.00 19.07 -24.72
N ASP A 359 10.30 18.80 -24.88
CA ASP A 359 10.79 17.82 -25.85
C ASP A 359 10.48 16.39 -25.43
N VAL A 360 10.52 16.08 -24.14
CA VAL A 360 10.11 14.76 -23.62
C VAL A 360 8.60 14.56 -23.79
N LEU A 361 7.80 15.57 -23.41
CA LEU A 361 6.33 15.49 -23.46
C LEU A 361 5.80 15.27 -24.88
N LYS A 362 6.43 15.86 -25.90
CA LYS A 362 6.05 15.67 -27.33
C LYS A 362 6.11 14.21 -27.79
N HIS A 363 6.90 13.36 -27.13
CA HIS A 363 6.99 11.94 -27.46
C HIS A 363 5.96 11.07 -26.71
N CYS A 364 5.12 11.67 -25.86
CA CYS A 364 4.18 10.96 -25.00
C CYS A 364 2.74 11.08 -25.53
N GLU A 365 2.46 10.52 -26.70
CA GLU A 365 1.18 10.71 -27.41
C GLU A 365 -0.05 10.20 -26.63
N ARG A 366 0.13 9.14 -25.82
CA ARG A 366 -0.95 8.50 -25.03
C ARG A 366 -1.10 9.07 -23.63
N LEU A 367 -0.24 10.00 -23.23
CA LEU A 367 -0.17 10.49 -21.85
C LEU A 367 -1.45 11.24 -21.49
N LEU A 368 -2.16 10.77 -20.47
CA LEU A 368 -3.39 11.34 -19.93
C LEU A 368 -3.12 12.26 -18.74
N ALA A 369 -2.19 11.91 -17.84
CA ALA A 369 -1.90 12.70 -16.64
C ALA A 369 -0.47 12.49 -16.13
N VAL A 370 0.03 13.48 -15.38
CA VAL A 370 1.32 13.42 -14.67
C VAL A 370 1.10 13.58 -13.18
N GLY A 371 1.75 12.73 -12.37
CA GLY A 371 1.82 12.87 -10.92
C GLY A 371 3.22 13.26 -10.48
N CYS A 372 3.35 14.41 -9.83
CA CYS A 372 4.53 14.78 -9.06
C CYS A 372 4.37 14.20 -7.65
N PHE A 373 5.08 13.11 -7.37
CA PHE A 373 5.15 12.45 -6.06
C PHE A 373 6.08 13.24 -5.12
N CYS A 374 5.82 14.54 -5.03
CA CYS A 374 6.48 15.54 -4.20
C CYS A 374 5.59 16.80 -4.12
N ALA A 375 6.00 17.78 -3.31
CA ALA A 375 5.26 19.04 -3.20
C ALA A 375 5.50 19.97 -4.41
N GLY A 376 6.73 20.02 -4.92
CA GLY A 376 7.13 20.86 -6.04
C GLY A 376 6.83 20.26 -7.42
N THR A 377 6.76 21.11 -8.44
CA THR A 377 6.44 20.72 -9.83
C THR A 377 7.40 21.32 -10.86
N ASN A 378 8.50 21.94 -10.41
CA ASN A 378 9.46 22.69 -11.26
C ASN A 378 10.10 21.84 -12.36
N GLN A 379 10.14 20.53 -12.17
CA GLN A 379 10.69 19.54 -13.10
C GLN A 379 9.75 19.18 -14.25
N VAL A 380 8.53 19.73 -14.29
CA VAL A 380 7.52 19.47 -15.32
C VAL A 380 7.19 20.77 -16.05
N ASP A 381 7.23 20.75 -17.37
CA ASP A 381 6.76 21.86 -18.19
C ASP A 381 5.23 21.92 -18.17
N LEU A 382 4.70 22.69 -17.22
CA LEU A 382 3.26 22.77 -16.92
C LEU A 382 2.45 23.32 -18.09
N ASP A 383 2.98 24.30 -18.81
CA ASP A 383 2.31 24.97 -19.91
C ASP A 383 2.19 24.04 -21.12
N VAL A 384 3.27 23.32 -21.46
CA VAL A 384 3.22 22.31 -22.54
C VAL A 384 2.27 21.18 -22.17
N ALA A 385 2.34 20.66 -20.94
CA ALA A 385 1.40 19.64 -20.48
C ALA A 385 -0.06 20.11 -20.58
N ALA A 386 -0.36 21.35 -20.18
CA ALA A 386 -1.70 21.93 -20.28
C ALA A 386 -2.16 22.05 -21.74
N SER A 387 -1.28 22.48 -22.65
CA SER A 387 -1.59 22.60 -24.09
C SER A 387 -1.92 21.26 -24.76
N MET A 388 -1.48 20.14 -24.18
CA MET A 388 -1.78 18.78 -24.62
C MET A 388 -3.03 18.18 -23.94
N GLY A 389 -3.68 18.91 -23.03
CA GLY A 389 -4.76 18.37 -22.20
C GLY A 389 -4.28 17.32 -21.20
N VAL A 390 -3.07 17.52 -20.64
CA VAL A 390 -2.45 16.67 -19.62
C VAL A 390 -2.41 17.42 -18.27
N PRO A 391 -3.34 17.12 -17.34
CA PRO A 391 -3.24 17.63 -15.97
C PRO A 391 -2.01 17.10 -15.24
N VAL A 392 -1.40 17.98 -14.45
CA VAL A 392 -0.30 17.68 -13.52
C VAL A 392 -0.82 17.80 -12.10
N PHE A 393 -0.66 16.74 -11.31
CA PHE A 393 -1.04 16.68 -9.91
C PHE A 393 0.21 16.65 -9.02
N ASN A 394 0.13 17.23 -7.83
CA ASN A 394 1.19 17.15 -6.82
C ASN A 394 0.62 16.78 -5.44
N SER A 395 1.49 16.67 -4.43
CA SER A 395 1.09 16.44 -3.04
C SER A 395 1.60 17.52 -2.09
N PRO A 396 0.94 18.70 -2.06
CA PRO A 396 1.47 19.89 -1.40
C PRO A 396 1.33 19.87 0.14
N PHE A 397 0.47 19.02 0.70
CA PHE A 397 0.12 19.05 2.12
C PHE A 397 0.56 17.81 2.92
N SER A 398 1.03 16.76 2.25
CA SER A 398 1.40 15.48 2.88
C SER A 398 2.62 15.57 3.79
N ASN A 399 3.41 16.64 3.70
CA ASN A 399 4.54 16.92 4.58
C ASN A 399 4.18 17.76 5.82
N THR A 400 2.90 18.15 5.98
CA THR A 400 2.46 19.09 7.03
C THR A 400 2.93 18.68 8.43
N ARG A 401 2.77 17.40 8.76
CA ARG A 401 3.14 16.89 10.07
C ARG A 401 4.66 16.91 10.29
N SER A 402 5.42 16.47 9.29
CA SER A 402 6.88 16.39 9.39
C SER A 402 7.53 17.77 9.57
N VAL A 403 7.07 18.79 8.84
CA VAL A 403 7.59 20.16 9.01
C VAL A 403 7.24 20.71 10.39
N ALA A 404 6.03 20.45 10.89
CA ALA A 404 5.64 20.88 12.23
C ALA A 404 6.48 20.19 13.32
N GLU A 405 6.77 18.89 13.20
CA GLU A 405 7.63 18.18 14.15
C GLU A 405 9.08 18.67 14.11
N LEU A 406 9.65 18.90 12.93
CA LEU A 406 10.98 19.50 12.78
C LEU A 406 11.04 20.87 13.44
N THR A 407 10.06 21.73 13.16
CA THR A 407 9.98 23.08 13.73
C THR A 407 9.94 23.04 15.26
N LEU A 408 9.12 22.16 15.87
CA LEU A 408 9.09 22.01 17.33
C LEU A 408 10.45 21.53 17.88
N SER A 409 11.07 20.55 17.22
CA SER A 409 12.38 20.03 17.57
C SER A 409 13.43 21.14 17.59
N GLU A 410 13.45 21.98 16.55
CA GLU A 410 14.36 23.11 16.42
C GLU A 410 14.12 24.19 17.47
N ILE A 411 12.85 24.53 17.76
CA ILE A 411 12.51 25.46 18.85
C ILE A 411 13.16 24.99 20.16
N ILE A 412 12.99 23.73 20.51
CA ILE A 412 13.55 23.16 21.74
C ILE A 412 15.09 23.12 21.67
N ALA A 413 15.65 22.64 20.56
CA ALA A 413 17.09 22.52 20.35
C ALA A 413 17.80 23.87 20.45
N LEU A 414 17.23 24.94 19.88
CA LEU A 414 17.75 26.30 19.92
C LEU A 414 17.70 26.89 21.33
N HIS A 415 16.57 26.76 22.04
CA HIS A 415 16.43 27.23 23.42
C HIS A 415 17.37 26.51 24.39
N ARG A 416 17.73 25.25 24.08
CA ARG A 416 18.63 24.42 24.91
C ARG A 416 20.06 24.39 24.37
N ARG A 417 20.35 25.08 23.26
CA ARG A 417 21.63 25.10 22.54
C ARG A 417 22.19 23.70 22.25
N VAL A 418 21.32 22.74 21.94
CA VAL A 418 21.67 21.32 21.82
C VAL A 418 22.71 21.10 20.73
N SER A 419 22.47 21.63 19.53
CA SER A 419 23.36 21.46 18.38
C SER A 419 24.75 22.04 18.64
N HIS A 420 24.80 23.24 19.25
CA HIS A 420 26.06 23.88 19.61
C HIS A 420 26.84 23.09 20.67
N ARG A 421 26.20 22.71 21.78
CA ARG A 421 26.85 21.96 22.86
C ARG A 421 27.29 20.57 22.40
N SER A 422 26.51 19.92 21.55
CA SER A 422 26.90 18.66 20.91
C SER A 422 28.16 18.85 20.04
N ALA A 423 28.20 19.89 19.21
CA ALA A 423 29.36 20.19 18.37
C ALA A 423 30.64 20.47 19.19
N LEU A 424 30.53 21.11 20.36
CA LEU A 424 31.65 21.28 21.30
C LEU A 424 32.14 19.95 21.86
N LEU A 425 31.22 19.08 22.29
CA LEU A 425 31.57 17.75 22.83
C LEU A 425 32.27 16.88 21.78
N HIS A 426 31.87 16.94 20.51
CA HIS A 426 32.57 16.26 19.41
C HIS A 426 34.01 16.76 19.21
N LYS A 427 34.35 17.96 19.68
CA LYS A 427 35.72 18.51 19.70
C LYS A 427 36.46 18.21 21.01
N GLY A 428 35.82 17.54 21.97
CA GLY A 428 36.37 17.27 23.30
C GLY A 428 36.21 18.42 24.30
N GLU A 429 35.41 19.44 23.97
CA GLU A 429 35.17 20.60 24.83
C GLU A 429 33.93 20.37 25.71
N TRP A 430 34.08 20.51 27.03
CA TRP A 430 33.02 20.25 28.01
C TRP A 430 32.42 21.54 28.57
N ASP A 431 31.28 21.98 28.02
CA ASP A 431 30.52 23.15 28.50
C ASP A 431 29.26 22.75 29.29
N LYS A 432 29.45 22.44 30.58
CA LYS A 432 28.34 22.16 31.51
C LYS A 432 27.87 23.44 32.19
N SER A 433 27.06 24.23 31.48
CA SER A 433 26.50 25.48 31.97
C SER A 433 24.97 25.56 31.80
N ALA A 434 24.32 26.34 32.68
CA ALA A 434 22.93 26.78 32.50
C ALA A 434 22.82 28.10 31.72
N ASP A 435 23.96 28.75 31.44
CA ASP A 435 23.99 30.01 30.70
C ASP A 435 23.34 29.86 29.32
N ARG A 436 22.51 30.86 28.97
CA ARG A 436 21.76 30.95 27.70
C ARG A 436 20.93 29.69 27.36
N SER A 437 20.51 28.92 28.36
CA SER A 437 19.65 27.74 28.21
C SER A 437 18.28 27.97 28.88
N HIS A 438 17.20 27.74 28.13
CA HIS A 438 15.84 28.06 28.57
C HIS A 438 14.86 26.90 28.33
N GLU A 439 13.85 26.79 29.19
CA GLU A 439 12.64 26.03 28.88
C GLU A 439 11.81 26.78 27.83
N VAL A 440 11.08 26.01 27.00
CA VAL A 440 10.11 26.56 26.03
C VAL A 440 8.76 26.86 26.67
N ARG A 441 8.42 26.20 27.79
CA ARG A 441 7.17 26.43 28.53
C ARG A 441 7.04 27.90 28.93
N GLY A 442 5.88 28.50 28.64
CA GLY A 442 5.55 29.90 28.90
C GLY A 442 6.09 30.90 27.85
N ARG A 443 6.98 30.46 26.95
CA ARG A 443 7.48 31.27 25.83
C ARG A 443 6.41 31.44 24.77
N THR A 444 6.55 32.48 23.97
CA THR A 444 5.61 32.88 22.92
C THR A 444 6.15 32.46 21.56
N LEU A 445 5.44 31.55 20.89
CA LEU A 445 5.65 31.24 19.48
C LEU A 445 4.83 32.19 18.62
N GLY A 446 5.50 32.96 17.77
CA GLY A 446 4.89 33.73 16.70
C GLY A 446 4.91 32.95 15.39
N ILE A 447 3.75 32.75 14.79
CA ILE A 447 3.60 32.01 13.53
C ILE A 447 3.24 32.98 12.41
N ILE A 448 4.05 33.05 11.37
CA ILE A 448 3.73 33.83 10.16
C ILE A 448 3.26 32.87 9.07
N GLY A 449 1.97 32.95 8.73
CA GLY A 449 1.27 31.98 7.88
C GLY A 449 0.60 30.89 8.71
N TYR A 450 -0.73 30.96 8.86
CA TYR A 450 -1.54 30.05 9.69
C TYR A 450 -2.37 29.08 8.81
N GLY A 451 -1.69 28.51 7.80
CA GLY A 451 -2.22 27.46 6.95
C GLY A 451 -2.07 26.06 7.56
N HIS A 452 -1.89 25.03 6.72
CA HIS A 452 -1.77 23.64 7.17
C HIS A 452 -0.62 23.42 8.17
N ILE A 453 0.60 23.86 7.84
CA ILE A 453 1.77 23.69 8.73
C ILE A 453 1.65 24.59 9.96
N GLY A 454 1.36 25.89 9.77
CA GLY A 454 1.27 26.87 10.84
C GLY A 454 0.25 26.49 11.92
N SER A 455 -0.92 26.01 11.51
CA SER A 455 -1.95 25.56 12.44
C SER A 455 -1.56 24.25 13.15
N GLN A 456 -0.82 23.34 12.50
CA GLN A 456 -0.33 22.11 13.13
C GLN A 456 0.77 22.36 14.16
N ILE A 457 1.75 23.24 13.87
CA ILE A 457 2.76 23.61 14.87
C ILE A 457 2.14 24.39 16.03
N SER A 458 1.06 25.17 15.80
CA SER A 458 0.29 25.82 16.86
C SER A 458 -0.18 24.82 17.92
N VAL A 459 -0.83 23.73 17.49
CA VAL A 459 -1.34 22.68 18.39
C VAL A 459 -0.20 22.02 19.17
N LEU A 460 0.91 21.71 18.49
CA LEU A 460 2.08 21.08 19.10
C LEU A 460 2.78 21.99 20.12
N ALA A 461 2.91 23.28 19.82
CA ALA A 461 3.54 24.25 20.69
C ALA A 461 2.73 24.48 21.97
N GLU A 462 1.39 24.55 21.87
CA GLU A 462 0.51 24.63 23.05
C GLU A 462 0.62 23.38 23.92
N ALA A 463 0.74 22.19 23.32
CA ALA A 463 0.88 20.94 24.05
C ALA A 463 2.16 20.87 24.92
N VAL A 464 3.23 21.59 24.55
CA VAL A 464 4.44 21.74 25.37
C VAL A 464 4.43 23.00 26.24
N GLY A 465 3.29 23.67 26.33
CA GLY A 465 3.04 24.80 27.23
C GLY A 465 3.53 26.16 26.70
N MET A 466 3.73 26.32 25.39
CA MET A 466 3.97 27.64 24.79
C MET A 466 2.67 28.43 24.65
N ARG A 467 2.79 29.76 24.59
CA ARG A 467 1.73 30.64 24.12
C ARG A 467 1.88 30.81 22.62
N VAL A 468 0.80 30.75 21.86
CA VAL A 468 0.85 30.89 20.40
C VAL A 468 0.13 32.17 19.98
N VAL A 469 0.81 32.95 19.14
CA VAL A 469 0.21 34.03 18.36
C VAL A 469 0.52 33.84 16.89
N PHE A 470 -0.36 34.28 16.01
CA PHE A 470 -0.16 34.15 14.57
C PHE A 470 -0.63 35.36 13.78
N PHE A 471 -0.02 35.54 12.62
CA PHE A 471 -0.46 36.46 11.60
C PHE A 471 -0.66 35.69 10.29
N ASP A 472 -1.77 35.96 9.62
CA ASP A 472 -2.07 35.51 8.27
C ASP A 472 -2.74 36.66 7.51
N VAL A 473 -2.56 36.72 6.20
CA VAL A 473 -3.18 37.76 5.35
C VAL A 473 -4.69 37.52 5.21
N GLU A 474 -5.12 36.28 5.40
CA GLU A 474 -6.53 35.91 5.46
C GLU A 474 -6.98 35.75 6.91
N SER A 475 -8.26 36.06 7.17
CA SER A 475 -8.89 35.72 8.45
C SER A 475 -8.94 34.20 8.63
N LYS A 476 -8.17 33.68 9.60
CA LYS A 476 -8.19 32.26 9.99
C LYS A 476 -8.89 32.07 11.33
N LEU A 477 -9.62 30.96 11.47
CA LEU A 477 -10.15 30.53 12.76
C LEU A 477 -8.99 29.98 13.62
N PRO A 478 -8.71 30.53 14.81
CA PRO A 478 -7.68 30.02 15.69
C PRO A 478 -8.00 28.60 16.19
N MET A 479 -6.97 27.76 16.30
CA MET A 479 -7.07 26.47 17.01
C MET A 479 -6.56 26.61 18.44
N GLY A 480 -7.27 25.99 19.39
CA GLY A 480 -6.87 26.02 20.80
C GLY A 480 -6.92 27.42 21.39
N ASN A 481 -5.84 27.85 22.05
CA ASN A 481 -5.71 29.18 22.67
C ASN A 481 -4.92 30.16 21.80
N ALA A 482 -4.66 29.83 20.52
CA ALA A 482 -3.88 30.67 19.64
C ALA A 482 -4.56 32.02 19.40
N GLY A 483 -3.81 33.11 19.53
CA GLY A 483 -4.29 34.47 19.26
C GLY A 483 -3.89 34.96 17.88
N SER A 484 -4.83 35.51 17.10
CA SER A 484 -4.45 36.29 15.91
C SER A 484 -3.95 37.69 16.31
N VAL A 485 -2.98 38.22 15.58
CA VAL A 485 -2.51 39.61 15.71
C VAL A 485 -2.70 40.37 14.41
N GLY A 486 -2.73 41.71 14.49
CA GLY A 486 -3.13 42.55 13.36
C GLY A 486 -2.04 42.77 12.31
N SER A 487 -0.77 42.47 12.62
CA SER A 487 0.36 42.64 11.71
C SER A 487 1.56 41.75 12.04
N ILE A 488 2.41 41.50 11.04
CA ILE A 488 3.72 40.85 11.24
C ILE A 488 4.55 41.64 12.25
N ASP A 489 4.60 42.96 12.16
CA ASP A 489 5.41 43.81 13.05
C ASP A 489 4.97 43.71 14.52
N GLU A 490 3.67 43.52 14.78
CA GLU A 490 3.14 43.23 16.12
C GLU A 490 3.58 41.85 16.61
N LEU A 491 3.46 40.83 15.74
CA LEU A 491 3.89 39.47 16.03
C LEU A 491 5.36 39.41 16.42
N LEU A 492 6.24 40.05 15.65
CA LEU A 492 7.69 40.04 15.87
C LEU A 492 8.06 40.61 17.25
N LYS A 493 7.37 41.67 17.70
CA LYS A 493 7.63 42.32 18.99
C LYS A 493 7.24 41.48 20.21
N VAL A 494 6.24 40.61 20.07
CA VAL A 494 5.70 39.82 21.20
C VAL A 494 6.24 38.39 21.25
N SER A 495 6.91 37.93 20.20
CA SER A 495 7.38 36.55 20.06
C SER A 495 8.76 36.32 20.67
N ASP A 496 8.93 35.20 21.35
CA ASP A 496 10.23 34.72 21.82
C ASP A 496 10.90 33.83 20.76
N VAL A 497 10.09 33.19 19.91
CA VAL A 497 10.53 32.52 18.68
C VAL A 497 9.52 32.80 17.57
N VAL A 498 10.02 33.03 16.36
CA VAL A 498 9.21 33.26 15.16
C VAL A 498 9.44 32.11 14.19
N SER A 499 8.36 31.50 13.73
CA SER A 499 8.38 30.45 12.70
C SER A 499 7.57 30.87 11.48
N ILE A 500 8.13 30.66 10.29
CA ILE A 500 7.57 31.13 9.02
C ILE A 500 7.04 29.95 8.21
N HIS A 501 5.80 30.06 7.71
CA HIS A 501 5.08 29.02 6.96
C HIS A 501 4.23 29.63 5.83
N VAL A 502 4.86 30.47 5.00
CA VAL A 502 4.21 31.15 3.87
C VAL A 502 4.61 30.54 2.52
N PRO A 503 3.78 30.65 1.46
CA PRO A 503 4.20 30.35 0.10
C PRO A 503 5.23 31.36 -0.41
N GLU A 504 5.83 31.08 -1.57
CA GLU A 504 6.66 32.04 -2.29
C GLU A 504 5.77 32.85 -3.22
N THR A 505 5.65 34.15 -2.95
CA THR A 505 4.92 35.12 -3.77
C THR A 505 5.69 36.43 -3.83
N SER A 506 5.27 37.36 -4.71
CA SER A 506 5.84 38.71 -4.73
C SER A 506 5.78 39.44 -3.38
N ASP A 507 4.82 39.08 -2.53
CA ASP A 507 4.59 39.73 -1.24
C ASP A 507 5.42 39.10 -0.10
N THR A 508 5.88 37.85 -0.28
CA THR A 508 6.64 37.11 0.75
C THR A 508 8.15 37.11 0.50
N VAL A 509 8.59 37.31 -0.73
CA VAL A 509 10.02 37.42 -1.06
C VAL A 509 10.64 38.60 -0.32
N GLY A 510 11.71 38.33 0.45
CA GLY A 510 12.41 39.32 1.25
C GLY A 510 11.58 39.94 2.36
N MET A 511 10.44 39.34 2.74
CA MET A 511 9.56 39.95 3.73
C MET A 511 10.19 40.02 5.12
N ILE A 512 11.12 39.13 5.49
CA ILE A 512 11.87 39.24 6.75
C ILE A 512 13.23 39.85 6.45
N ASP A 513 13.23 41.18 6.36
CA ASP A 513 14.40 42.02 6.11
C ASP A 513 15.11 42.44 7.43
N ALA A 514 16.23 43.15 7.30
CA ALA A 514 16.97 43.69 8.44
C ALA A 514 16.10 44.53 9.40
N LYS A 515 15.13 45.29 8.88
CA LYS A 515 14.24 46.11 9.69
C LYS A 515 13.34 45.24 10.56
N ARG A 516 12.71 44.22 9.99
CA ARG A 516 11.83 43.29 10.72
C ARG A 516 12.59 42.40 11.68
N ILE A 517 13.79 41.94 11.33
CA ILE A 517 14.69 41.26 12.26
C ILE A 517 14.99 42.17 13.48
N GLY A 518 15.22 43.46 13.25
CA GLY A 518 15.39 44.47 14.31
C GLY A 518 14.16 44.69 15.21
N LEU A 519 12.94 44.33 14.75
CA LEU A 519 11.72 44.41 15.56
C LEU A 519 11.53 43.21 16.50
N MET A 520 12.23 42.10 16.24
CA MET A 520 12.19 40.93 17.12
C MET A 520 12.77 41.27 18.50
N LYS A 521 12.32 40.56 19.53
CA LYS A 521 12.90 40.71 20.87
C LYS A 521 14.39 40.38 20.85
N HIS A 522 15.16 41.11 21.66
CA HIS A 522 16.54 40.73 21.93
C HIS A 522 16.59 39.34 22.57
N GLY A 523 17.39 38.45 21.99
CA GLY A 523 17.50 37.05 22.38
C GLY A 523 16.40 36.14 21.82
N ALA A 524 15.61 36.61 20.86
CA ALA A 524 14.62 35.78 20.16
C ALA A 524 15.29 34.78 19.20
N TYR A 525 14.49 33.84 18.69
CA TYR A 525 14.89 32.85 17.68
C TYR A 525 14.07 33.00 16.39
N LEU A 526 14.67 32.70 15.24
CA LEU A 526 14.00 32.71 13.94
C LEU A 526 14.12 31.35 13.26
N ILE A 527 13.00 30.82 12.75
CA ILE A 527 12.94 29.54 12.05
C ILE A 527 12.32 29.74 10.66
N ASN A 528 13.02 29.29 9.63
CA ASN A 528 12.51 29.27 8.26
C ASN A 528 12.62 27.86 7.65
N ASN A 529 11.50 27.15 7.68
CA ASN A 529 11.31 25.85 7.05
C ASN A 529 10.25 25.93 5.93
N ALA A 530 10.11 27.12 5.31
CA ALA A 530 9.08 27.40 4.33
C ALA A 530 9.65 27.61 2.93
N ARG A 531 10.24 28.79 2.67
CA ARG A 531 10.80 29.16 1.35
C ARG A 531 12.11 29.93 1.52
N GLY A 532 13.09 29.63 0.68
CA GLY A 532 14.46 30.17 0.78
C GLY A 532 14.55 31.68 0.54
N SER A 533 13.63 32.24 -0.24
CA SER A 533 13.58 33.67 -0.63
C SER A 533 12.96 34.60 0.41
N VAL A 534 12.40 34.07 1.50
CA VAL A 534 11.55 34.83 2.44
C VAL A 534 12.34 35.64 3.47
N VAL A 535 13.55 35.18 3.81
CA VAL A 535 14.40 35.79 4.85
C VAL A 535 15.69 36.30 4.23
N ASP A 536 16.07 37.53 4.57
CA ASP A 536 17.40 38.06 4.28
C ASP A 536 18.42 37.37 5.22
N LEU A 537 19.14 36.38 4.68
CA LEU A 537 20.10 35.58 5.45
C LEU A 537 21.36 36.37 5.85
N ASP A 538 21.75 37.39 5.08
CA ASP A 538 22.86 38.27 5.43
C ASP A 538 22.50 39.12 6.65
N ALA A 539 21.30 39.73 6.64
CA ALA A 539 20.79 40.47 7.78
C ALA A 539 20.61 39.58 9.02
N LEU A 540 20.12 38.35 8.83
CA LEU A 540 19.99 37.37 9.91
C LEU A 540 21.35 37.02 10.51
N ARG A 541 22.36 36.78 9.67
CA ARG A 541 23.73 36.50 10.14
C ARG A 541 24.26 37.62 11.02
N VAL A 542 24.12 38.87 10.57
CA VAL A 542 24.56 40.05 11.34
C VAL A 542 23.86 40.11 12.69
N ALA A 543 22.55 39.84 12.74
CA ALA A 543 21.78 39.88 13.98
C ALA A 543 22.13 38.74 14.95
N VAL A 544 22.48 37.56 14.44
CA VAL A 544 22.97 36.43 15.24
C VAL A 544 24.35 36.73 15.82
N ASP A 545 25.29 37.21 14.99
CA ASP A 545 26.64 37.55 15.44
C ASP A 545 26.64 38.71 16.46
N ALA A 546 25.69 39.64 16.34
CA ALA A 546 25.47 40.72 17.31
C ALA A 546 24.77 40.27 18.61
N GLY A 547 24.25 39.04 18.68
CA GLY A 547 23.51 38.52 19.82
C GLY A 547 22.08 39.04 19.99
N HIS A 548 21.59 39.86 19.04
CA HIS A 548 20.19 40.30 19.02
C HIS A 548 19.24 39.13 18.75
N ILE A 549 19.63 38.21 17.87
CA ILE A 549 18.98 36.91 17.67
C ILE A 549 19.85 35.83 18.34
N ALA A 550 19.28 35.07 19.27
CA ALA A 550 20.04 34.09 20.07
C ALA A 550 20.37 32.79 19.31
N GLY A 551 19.74 32.58 18.15
CA GLY A 551 19.95 31.45 17.25
C GLY A 551 18.88 31.38 16.17
N ALA A 552 19.12 30.57 15.14
CA ALA A 552 18.18 30.39 14.05
C ALA A 552 18.20 28.95 13.51
N ALA A 553 17.09 28.53 12.90
CA ALA A 553 17.04 27.30 12.10
C ALA A 553 16.60 27.61 10.67
N VAL A 554 17.32 27.07 9.69
CA VAL A 554 17.09 27.32 8.27
C VAL A 554 17.19 26.00 7.51
N ASP A 555 16.05 25.54 6.98
CA ASP A 555 15.97 24.33 6.15
C ASP A 555 16.00 24.63 4.64
N VAL A 556 15.71 25.88 4.26
CA VAL A 556 15.54 26.29 2.86
C VAL A 556 16.39 27.52 2.54
N PHE A 557 16.98 27.55 1.35
CA PHE A 557 17.96 28.57 0.96
C PHE A 557 17.64 29.18 -0.42
N PRO A 558 18.04 30.43 -0.72
CA PRO A 558 17.89 31.00 -2.06
C PRO A 558 18.59 30.17 -3.13
N ASP A 559 19.80 29.68 -2.81
CA ASP A 559 20.60 28.82 -3.68
C ASP A 559 20.79 27.45 -2.99
N GLU A 560 20.21 26.41 -3.58
CA GLU A 560 20.30 25.03 -3.09
C GLU A 560 21.05 24.14 -4.09
N PRO A 561 21.89 23.20 -3.63
CA PRO A 561 22.54 22.24 -4.52
C PRO A 561 21.52 21.39 -5.27
N ALA A 562 21.75 21.17 -6.57
CA ALA A 562 20.84 20.39 -7.41
C ALA A 562 20.96 18.88 -7.15
N LYS A 563 22.14 18.42 -6.71
CA LYS A 563 22.41 16.99 -6.49
C LYS A 563 23.06 16.72 -5.14
N ARG A 564 22.74 15.55 -4.60
CA ARG A 564 23.40 15.01 -3.41
C ARG A 564 24.91 14.91 -3.66
N GLY A 565 25.70 15.50 -2.76
CA GLY A 565 27.16 15.47 -2.81
C GLY A 565 27.80 16.70 -3.44
N GLU A 566 27.00 17.60 -4.02
CA GLU A 566 27.47 18.94 -4.41
C GLU A 566 27.80 19.79 -3.17
N SER A 567 28.77 20.70 -3.31
CA SER A 567 29.19 21.57 -2.22
C SER A 567 28.10 22.58 -1.88
N PHE A 568 27.78 22.70 -0.58
CA PHE A 568 26.89 23.72 -0.05
C PHE A 568 27.70 24.84 0.61
N THR A 569 27.43 26.09 0.23
CA THR A 569 28.04 27.29 0.83
C THR A 569 26.96 28.32 1.11
N ASN A 570 26.94 28.86 2.34
CA ASN A 570 25.96 29.85 2.74
C ASN A 570 26.49 30.73 3.88
N VAL A 571 26.05 32.00 3.93
CA VAL A 571 26.47 33.00 4.92
C VAL A 571 26.19 32.58 6.37
N MET A 572 25.22 31.69 6.62
CA MET A 572 24.90 31.19 7.95
C MET A 572 25.87 30.12 8.46
N GLN A 573 26.76 29.58 7.61
CA GLN A 573 27.73 28.57 8.02
C GLN A 573 28.70 29.12 9.07
N GLY A 574 28.95 28.33 10.12
CA GLY A 574 29.86 28.66 11.22
C GLY A 574 29.29 29.61 12.28
N ALA A 575 28.07 30.12 12.11
CA ALA A 575 27.41 30.92 13.14
C ALA A 575 27.12 30.10 14.42
N GLU A 576 27.22 30.73 15.58
CA GLU A 576 26.94 30.07 16.87
C GLU A 576 25.43 29.82 17.02
N ASN A 577 25.05 28.63 17.50
CA ASN A 577 23.65 28.26 17.77
C ASN A 577 22.71 28.40 16.55
N VAL A 578 23.21 28.09 15.36
CA VAL A 578 22.42 27.97 14.13
C VAL A 578 22.29 26.51 13.71
N ILE A 579 21.09 26.13 13.29
CA ILE A 579 20.77 24.80 12.75
C ILE A 579 20.53 24.97 11.25
N LEU A 580 21.30 24.24 10.43
CA LEU A 580 21.12 24.20 8.98
C LEU A 580 20.76 22.77 8.59
N THR A 581 19.64 22.61 7.90
CA THR A 581 19.18 21.31 7.39
C THR A 581 18.98 21.40 5.88
N PRO A 582 19.29 20.33 5.12
CA PRO A 582 19.34 20.40 3.66
C PRO A 582 17.98 20.17 3.02
N HIS A 583 17.00 21.04 3.27
CA HIS A 583 15.64 20.99 2.73
C HIS A 583 14.95 19.64 3.01
N VAL A 584 14.96 19.25 4.29
CA VAL A 584 14.46 17.95 4.76
C VAL A 584 13.19 18.04 5.60
N GLY A 585 12.59 19.22 5.76
CA GLY A 585 11.37 19.40 6.55
C GLY A 585 10.23 18.46 6.16
N GLY A 586 10.10 18.14 4.87
CA GLY A 586 9.12 17.16 4.36
C GLY A 586 9.68 15.77 4.04
N SER A 587 10.95 15.50 4.34
CA SER A 587 11.67 14.32 3.87
C SER A 587 11.68 13.20 4.93
N THR A 588 10.49 12.67 5.24
CA THR A 588 10.28 11.52 6.15
C THR A 588 9.67 10.33 5.41
N ILE A 589 9.78 9.12 5.98
CA ILE A 589 9.20 7.92 5.37
C ILE A 589 7.66 8.04 5.32
N GLU A 590 7.07 8.54 6.40
CA GLU A 590 5.64 8.77 6.56
C GLU A 590 5.14 9.81 5.55
N ALA A 591 5.90 10.89 5.32
CA ALA A 591 5.54 11.86 4.29
C ALA A 591 5.67 11.26 2.90
N GLN A 592 6.68 10.43 2.61
CA GLN A 592 6.79 9.75 1.31
C GLN A 592 5.61 8.80 1.06
N GLU A 593 5.15 8.09 2.09
CA GLU A 593 3.94 7.27 2.01
C GLU A 593 2.70 8.11 1.71
N ALA A 594 2.47 9.18 2.49
CA ALA A 594 1.32 10.06 2.33
C ALA A 594 1.31 10.78 0.97
N ILE A 595 2.48 11.25 0.51
CA ILE A 595 2.67 11.83 -0.83
C ILE A 595 2.29 10.84 -1.91
N SER A 596 2.73 9.58 -1.76
CA SER A 596 2.48 8.55 -2.74
C SER A 596 0.99 8.22 -2.84
N VAL A 597 0.31 8.10 -1.71
CA VAL A 597 -1.15 7.86 -1.67
C VAL A 597 -1.91 9.04 -2.26
N ASP A 598 -1.63 10.27 -1.85
CA ASP A 598 -2.36 11.46 -2.32
C ASP A 598 -2.18 11.71 -3.83
N ALA A 599 -0.96 11.60 -4.35
CA ALA A 599 -0.71 11.73 -5.79
C ALA A 599 -1.40 10.61 -6.58
N ALA A 600 -1.29 9.36 -6.11
CA ALA A 600 -1.95 8.20 -6.72
C ALA A 600 -3.49 8.35 -6.75
N GLU A 601 -4.10 8.79 -5.64
CA GLU A 601 -5.55 9.02 -5.59
C GLU A 601 -6.02 10.06 -6.59
N LYS A 602 -5.28 11.17 -6.74
CA LYS A 602 -5.62 12.22 -7.70
C LYS A 602 -5.54 11.70 -9.13
N LEU A 603 -4.48 10.94 -9.45
CA LEU A 603 -4.34 10.28 -10.75
C LEU A 603 -5.49 9.32 -11.03
N VAL A 604 -5.81 8.43 -10.11
CA VAL A 604 -6.93 7.48 -10.22
C VAL A 604 -8.25 8.22 -10.40
N LYS A 605 -8.53 9.24 -9.59
CA LYS A 605 -9.77 10.02 -9.67
C LYS A 605 -9.89 10.72 -11.03
N PHE A 606 -8.80 11.28 -11.56
CA PHE A 606 -8.83 11.84 -12.91
C PHE A 606 -9.06 10.77 -13.97
N VAL A 607 -8.33 9.66 -13.92
CA VAL A 607 -8.45 8.60 -14.93
C VAL A 607 -9.86 7.99 -14.90
N ASN A 608 -10.46 7.76 -13.73
CA ASN A 608 -11.75 7.08 -13.61
C ASN A 608 -12.97 8.00 -13.60
N ARG A 609 -12.81 9.29 -13.25
CA ARG A 609 -13.94 10.23 -13.09
C ARG A 609 -13.76 11.57 -13.81
N GLY A 610 -12.57 11.86 -14.33
CA GLY A 610 -12.26 13.11 -15.03
C GLY A 610 -12.14 14.33 -14.12
N THR A 611 -12.09 14.17 -12.80
CA THR A 611 -11.92 15.30 -11.89
C THR A 611 -10.50 15.83 -11.97
N THR A 612 -10.36 17.16 -12.05
CA THR A 612 -9.06 17.86 -12.08
C THR A 612 -8.81 18.63 -10.78
N THR A 613 -9.55 18.30 -9.71
CA THR A 613 -9.33 18.88 -8.39
C THR A 613 -7.91 18.58 -7.90
N GLY A 614 -7.17 19.64 -7.57
CA GLY A 614 -5.78 19.57 -7.14
C GLY A 614 -4.78 19.54 -8.30
N ALA A 615 -5.22 19.67 -9.55
CA ALA A 615 -4.30 19.87 -10.68
C ALA A 615 -3.70 21.29 -10.64
N VAL A 616 -2.42 21.41 -10.95
CA VAL A 616 -1.67 22.67 -10.84
C VAL A 616 -1.60 23.48 -12.13
N ASN A 617 -1.94 22.89 -13.28
CA ASN A 617 -1.75 23.50 -14.60
C ASN A 617 -3.02 23.57 -15.48
N VAL A 618 -4.16 23.07 -15.00
CA VAL A 618 -5.43 23.07 -15.77
C VAL A 618 -6.62 23.55 -14.92
N PRO A 619 -7.76 23.94 -15.53
CA PRO A 619 -8.95 24.30 -14.79
C PRO A 619 -9.42 23.16 -13.88
N ASN A 620 -9.62 23.46 -12.59
CA ASN A 620 -10.08 22.48 -11.59
C ASN A 620 -11.61 22.33 -11.67
N VAL A 621 -12.08 21.14 -12.06
CA VAL A 621 -13.48 20.77 -12.26
C VAL A 621 -13.76 19.45 -11.54
N ASP A 622 -14.89 19.37 -10.84
CA ASP A 622 -15.39 18.16 -10.21
C ASP A 622 -16.91 18.05 -10.37
N LEU A 623 -17.36 17.14 -11.23
CA LEU A 623 -18.78 16.89 -11.47
C LEU A 623 -19.22 15.62 -10.72
N PRO A 624 -20.17 15.70 -9.78
CA PRO A 624 -20.77 14.51 -9.18
C PRO A 624 -21.38 13.59 -10.25
N SER A 625 -21.24 12.28 -10.10
CA SER A 625 -21.82 11.31 -11.05
C SER A 625 -23.34 11.45 -11.13
N GLN A 626 -23.88 11.41 -12.35
CA GLN A 626 -25.33 11.40 -12.59
C GLN A 626 -25.83 9.98 -12.92
N GLU A 627 -27.08 9.70 -12.55
CA GLU A 627 -27.82 8.51 -12.96
C GLU A 627 -29.00 8.92 -13.84
N VAL A 628 -29.19 8.21 -14.96
CA VAL A 628 -30.31 8.38 -15.89
C VAL A 628 -31.06 7.06 -15.95
N GLU A 629 -32.32 7.06 -15.53
CA GLU A 629 -33.20 5.87 -15.52
C GLU A 629 -32.62 4.65 -14.76
N GLY A 630 -31.80 4.89 -13.73
CA GLY A 630 -31.16 3.84 -12.94
C GLY A 630 -29.88 3.26 -13.58
N VAL A 631 -29.39 3.87 -14.67
CA VAL A 631 -28.11 3.56 -15.31
C VAL A 631 -27.18 4.76 -15.15
N ARG A 632 -25.88 4.50 -14.92
CA ARG A 632 -24.88 5.55 -14.85
C ARG A 632 -24.77 6.26 -16.21
N ALA A 633 -24.81 7.59 -16.20
CA ALA A 633 -24.58 8.38 -17.42
C ALA A 633 -23.16 8.18 -17.94
N HIS A 634 -22.98 8.21 -19.26
CA HIS A 634 -21.64 8.19 -19.85
C HIS A 634 -21.03 9.58 -19.76
N ARG A 635 -19.80 9.65 -19.26
CA ARG A 635 -19.12 10.92 -18.97
C ARG A 635 -18.15 11.28 -20.07
N ILE A 636 -18.33 12.44 -20.69
CA ILE A 636 -17.46 12.99 -21.71
C ILE A 636 -16.62 14.11 -21.08
N LEU A 637 -15.32 14.00 -21.24
CA LEU A 637 -14.31 14.97 -20.81
C LEU A 637 -13.79 15.66 -22.06
N ASN A 638 -13.72 16.98 -22.05
CA ASN A 638 -13.12 17.72 -23.16
C ASN A 638 -12.28 18.91 -22.68
N PHE A 639 -10.99 18.86 -22.99
CA PHE A 639 -10.11 20.03 -22.99
C PHE A 639 -10.21 20.73 -24.34
N HIS A 640 -10.32 22.06 -24.34
CA HIS A 640 -10.46 22.87 -25.54
C HIS A 640 -9.80 24.24 -25.40
N ARG A 641 -9.50 24.88 -26.53
CA ARG A 641 -9.12 26.29 -26.57
C ARG A 641 -10.29 27.16 -26.12
N ASN A 642 -10.03 28.08 -25.19
CA ASN A 642 -11.02 28.97 -24.62
C ASN A 642 -11.35 30.13 -25.58
N VAL A 643 -12.16 29.86 -26.60
CA VAL A 643 -12.64 30.88 -27.54
C VAL A 643 -14.17 31.00 -27.51
N PRO A 644 -14.73 32.19 -27.85
CA PRO A 644 -16.17 32.38 -27.89
C PRO A 644 -16.87 31.38 -28.83
N GLY A 645 -17.95 30.77 -28.34
CA GLY A 645 -18.82 29.90 -29.15
C GLY A 645 -18.57 28.39 -29.02
N VAL A 646 -17.44 27.94 -28.44
CA VAL A 646 -17.12 26.50 -28.32
C VAL A 646 -18.19 25.72 -27.54
N LEU A 647 -18.66 26.25 -26.41
CA LEU A 647 -19.72 25.60 -25.64
C LEU A 647 -21.02 25.47 -26.45
N GLY A 648 -21.33 26.46 -27.29
CA GLY A 648 -22.46 26.41 -28.21
C GLY A 648 -22.33 25.29 -29.23
N LYS A 649 -21.12 25.08 -29.79
CA LYS A 649 -20.84 23.96 -30.70
C LYS A 649 -21.07 22.60 -30.02
N PHE A 650 -20.67 22.44 -28.75
CA PHE A 650 -20.93 21.21 -27.99
C PHE A 650 -22.43 20.96 -27.77
N HIS A 651 -23.18 22.00 -27.41
CA HIS A 651 -24.64 21.88 -27.23
C HIS A 651 -25.37 21.65 -28.56
N GLU A 652 -24.91 22.23 -29.67
CA GLU A 652 -25.44 21.98 -31.01
C GLU A 652 -25.17 20.53 -31.46
N ALA A 653 -23.97 20.00 -31.19
CA ALA A 653 -23.65 18.59 -31.42
C ALA A 653 -24.60 17.67 -30.64
N ALA A 654 -24.80 17.91 -29.34
CA ALA A 654 -25.75 17.14 -28.53
C ALA A 654 -27.19 17.24 -29.07
N SER A 655 -27.64 18.46 -29.40
CA SER A 655 -29.00 18.69 -29.91
C SER A 655 -29.24 18.05 -31.27
N SER A 656 -28.26 18.08 -32.17
CA SER A 656 -28.39 17.49 -33.52
C SER A 656 -28.42 15.96 -33.49
N LEU A 657 -27.75 15.35 -32.51
CA LEU A 657 -27.78 13.91 -32.25
C LEU A 657 -28.97 13.47 -31.38
N GLY A 658 -29.72 14.43 -30.81
CA GLY A 658 -30.85 14.15 -29.92
C GLY A 658 -30.43 13.55 -28.57
N VAL A 659 -29.24 13.89 -28.07
CA VAL A 659 -28.66 13.37 -26.82
C VAL A 659 -28.90 14.37 -25.69
N ASN A 660 -29.48 13.92 -24.57
CA ASN A 660 -29.62 14.78 -23.40
C ASN A 660 -28.32 14.82 -22.57
N ILE A 661 -28.12 15.95 -21.91
CA ILE A 661 -27.04 16.19 -20.97
C ILE A 661 -27.65 16.25 -19.57
N SER A 662 -27.28 15.31 -18.71
CA SER A 662 -27.81 15.21 -17.33
C SER A 662 -26.99 16.02 -16.33
N GLY A 663 -25.72 16.28 -16.62
CA GLY A 663 -24.85 17.12 -15.80
C GLY A 663 -23.75 17.75 -16.63
N GLN A 664 -23.36 18.98 -16.29
CA GLN A 664 -22.23 19.66 -16.94
C GLN A 664 -21.54 20.60 -15.96
N TYR A 665 -20.20 20.60 -15.99
CA TYR A 665 -19.37 21.60 -15.32
C TYR A 665 -18.24 22.02 -16.25
N LEU A 666 -18.22 23.29 -16.63
CA LEU A 666 -17.12 23.95 -17.35
C LEU A 666 -16.36 24.90 -16.43
N ARG A 667 -15.02 24.91 -16.55
CA ARG A 667 -14.16 25.97 -16.02
C ARG A 667 -13.08 26.32 -17.05
N THR A 668 -12.64 27.58 -17.05
CA THR A 668 -11.57 28.08 -17.91
C THR A 668 -10.47 28.73 -17.08
N VAL A 669 -9.22 28.65 -17.55
CA VAL A 669 -8.04 29.33 -17.00
C VAL A 669 -7.17 29.75 -18.18
N GLY A 670 -6.99 31.06 -18.38
CA GLY A 670 -6.28 31.58 -19.55
C GLY A 670 -6.91 31.10 -20.86
N GLU A 671 -6.10 30.50 -21.72
CA GLU A 671 -6.46 30.01 -23.05
C GLU A 671 -7.06 28.59 -23.04
N LEU A 672 -7.15 27.93 -21.88
CA LEU A 672 -7.63 26.55 -21.78
C LEU A 672 -8.98 26.47 -21.06
N GLY A 673 -9.93 25.76 -21.67
CA GLY A 673 -11.19 25.34 -21.08
C GLY A 673 -11.21 23.84 -20.82
N TYR A 674 -11.90 23.43 -19.75
CA TYR A 674 -12.17 22.03 -19.46
C TYR A 674 -13.63 21.85 -19.07
N VAL A 675 -14.34 21.00 -19.82
CA VAL A 675 -15.71 20.63 -19.55
C VAL A 675 -15.82 19.14 -19.24
N VAL A 676 -16.55 18.84 -18.17
CA VAL A 676 -17.03 17.50 -17.85
C VAL A 676 -18.55 17.49 -18.08
N LEU A 677 -19.03 16.51 -18.85
CA LEU A 677 -20.41 16.41 -19.30
C LEU A 677 -20.89 14.97 -19.14
N ASP A 678 -22.02 14.76 -18.46
CA ASP A 678 -22.68 13.47 -18.32
C ASP A 678 -23.84 13.41 -19.34
N ALA A 679 -23.79 12.44 -20.25
CA ALA A 679 -24.71 12.28 -21.37
C ALA A 679 -25.47 10.95 -21.29
N ASP A 680 -26.63 10.89 -21.95
CA ASP A 680 -27.42 9.68 -22.08
C ASP A 680 -26.61 8.55 -22.77
N PRO A 681 -26.58 7.32 -22.22
CA PRO A 681 -25.75 6.23 -22.75
C PRO A 681 -25.97 5.90 -24.23
N SER A 682 -27.20 6.07 -24.73
CA SER A 682 -27.62 5.69 -26.08
C SER A 682 -26.99 6.52 -27.20
N GLY A 683 -26.43 7.69 -26.91
CA GLY A 683 -25.80 8.56 -27.91
C GLY A 683 -24.50 9.23 -27.48
N ALA A 684 -23.97 8.90 -26.31
CA ALA A 684 -22.76 9.50 -25.76
C ALA A 684 -21.50 9.27 -26.65
N GLU A 685 -21.38 8.12 -27.31
CA GLU A 685 -20.23 7.84 -28.18
C GLU A 685 -20.23 8.75 -29.42
N ALA A 686 -21.38 8.89 -30.08
CA ALA A 686 -21.55 9.82 -31.20
C ALA A 686 -21.31 11.28 -30.78
N LEU A 687 -21.77 11.66 -29.57
CA LEU A 687 -21.50 12.99 -29.02
C LEU A 687 -20.02 13.20 -28.74
N LYS A 688 -19.31 12.20 -28.17
CA LYS A 688 -17.86 12.27 -27.95
C LYS A 688 -17.13 12.51 -29.26
N ASP A 689 -17.47 11.78 -30.33
CA ASP A 689 -16.79 11.93 -31.62
C ASP A 689 -17.10 13.27 -32.29
N ALA A 690 -18.34 13.76 -32.18
CA ALA A 690 -18.70 15.08 -32.66
C ALA A 690 -17.95 16.20 -31.90
N MET A 691 -17.81 16.05 -30.58
CA MET A 691 -17.04 17.00 -29.76
C MET A 691 -15.55 16.97 -30.10
N ASP A 692 -15.01 15.79 -30.37
CA ASP A 692 -13.60 15.60 -30.73
C ASP A 692 -13.24 16.22 -32.09
N GLY A 693 -14.18 16.20 -33.04
CA GLY A 693 -14.03 16.80 -34.37
C GLY A 693 -14.13 18.33 -34.41
N ILE A 694 -14.42 19.00 -33.29
CA ILE A 694 -14.46 20.46 -33.23
C ILE A 694 -13.02 21.01 -33.24
N GLU A 695 -12.76 22.00 -34.10
CA GLU A 695 -11.43 22.58 -34.33
C GLU A 695 -10.71 23.01 -33.04
N GLU A 696 -11.47 23.52 -32.06
CA GLU A 696 -10.95 23.99 -30.78
C GLU A 696 -10.74 22.89 -29.74
N SER A 697 -11.19 21.67 -30.00
CA SER A 697 -10.94 20.51 -29.16
C SER A 697 -9.43 20.23 -29.09
N VAL A 698 -8.92 20.10 -27.88
CA VAL A 698 -7.53 19.70 -27.61
C VAL A 698 -7.49 18.19 -27.36
N ARG A 699 -8.41 17.70 -26.53
CA ARG A 699 -8.50 16.28 -26.18
C ARG A 699 -9.88 15.93 -25.65
N THR A 700 -10.49 14.90 -26.23
CA THR A 700 -11.78 14.35 -25.77
C THR A 700 -11.61 12.92 -25.28
N ARG A 701 -12.25 12.58 -24.16
CA ARG A 701 -12.28 11.21 -23.62
C ARG A 701 -13.67 10.90 -23.10
N MET A 702 -14.08 9.65 -23.23
CA MET A 702 -15.31 9.14 -22.61
C MET A 702 -14.97 8.18 -21.46
N LEU A 703 -15.77 8.22 -20.41
CA LEU A 703 -15.74 7.34 -19.24
C LEU A 703 -17.10 6.67 -19.07
N TRP A 704 -17.08 5.46 -18.53
CA TRP A 704 -18.23 4.58 -18.37
C TRP A 704 -18.62 4.42 -16.89
#